data_AF-A0AAD6SFA0-F1
#
_entry.id   AF-A0AAD6SFA0-F1
#
_cell.length_a   1.000
_cell.length_b   1.000
_cell.length_c   1.000
_cell.angle_alpha   90.00
_cell.angle_beta   90.00
_cell.angle_gamma   90.00
#
_symmetry.space_group_name_H-M   'P 1'
#
loop_
_entity.id
_entity.type
_entity.pdbx_description
1 polymer ?
#
loop_
_entity_poly.entity_id
_entity_poly.type
_entity_poly.pdbx_seq_one_letter_code
_entity_poly.pdbx_strand_id
1 'polypeptide(L)'
;MSSSEFSCSSSPDPTAETLRKNHATAIVFCGCKTETSSDGKKESRPHSEQLLQAGIFPGSVRDPKTGYTLGLLQYHRQQRSQGKGSTYNFVVVLQRQADPFFAGGVPDIYKNFFVITRFYEYLQITMEGGEAHGLDSPLHNEVGVPYPNRPPGFLGANCAACPERGVNMPLVVNVPKYLRHTIAQNLTLDGNFKANLFFKRDDGSDTALTDGNMYFPKQAEFDRISATYVIPEEDKDVPCKAHIGSIRHQGQHKYGNTALGGVVGCACDHAVLGSLIDMPKGEAFALGTYAQREMLRHKNTPPHAPESETPMVQSYDSYCSFVVNQVKRAVDLFPEDTWLHDVLRDVDGQIPADHMNGHGVDCKTLWQAVYFACRGHFHGETAEVIWAHLNPLGSSTRQMTAAARHDIINFVMHAWNILKYLRQAELVAAERLDALRLFELHMAVVVELSRQHATEVGAWSRMSRKPTKDASSKACSVYQHTSTKALSVESTLAAMITSEQAKLKRDGELEMGTSVAQWVHDGMAIERQQFLAIALLRNHREHPLQETWDSITKLRDNLNLSLKKFRECQREIYPRVTLSALDVDEPEITAMQLPSYRMKHGQRQRPTIDQTGDNLDSKLRDAEIQLCCCQAQSGILAVRDASLALSAVKKARELDYRGQGGITRSQRNLQKAELMKEFEITMYNTARTALIHLGHMKKDAVEPFQPLSNRNTRRKETHLHRATGDSRLFDGTAWYLQSCSVEFAGAREIVTPLCNEEKLAAYKKESDRVQWFRAEAEMYRWLEHYERKHAELMRVIERYRRDSEVWVGLADREEALNGLNGATSFARMQAAMHQRLENNAKLHFKDAKSGAHHDWVSATSFDDLVERIDRWRDAVFKWMDDMGIHRAYKDF
;
A
#
# COMPACT_ATOMS: atom_id res chain seq x y z
N MET A 1 -8.06 -48.70 61.25
CA MET A 1 -8.71 -49.90 60.67
C MET A 1 -9.55 -49.46 59.48
N SER A 2 -9.12 -49.80 58.27
CA SER A 2 -9.88 -50.37 57.14
C SER A 2 -9.26 -49.91 55.82
N SER A 3 -8.68 -50.88 55.13
CA SER A 3 -8.28 -50.85 53.73
C SER A 3 -9.47 -50.55 52.82
N SER A 4 -9.25 -49.81 51.72
CA SER A 4 -10.05 -49.95 50.51
C SER A 4 -9.15 -49.93 49.28
N GLU A 5 -9.11 -51.08 48.62
CA GLU A 5 -8.61 -51.27 47.26
C GLU A 5 -9.40 -50.38 46.29
N PHE A 6 -8.73 -49.77 45.32
CA PHE A 6 -9.40 -49.18 44.16
C PHE A 6 -9.22 -50.08 42.94
N SER A 7 -10.35 -50.64 42.50
CA SER A 7 -10.50 -51.40 41.27
C SER A 7 -10.73 -50.46 40.08
N CYS A 8 -10.33 -50.94 38.91
CA CYS A 8 -10.53 -50.31 37.62
C CYS A 8 -12.03 -50.21 37.31
N SER A 9 -12.58 -48.98 37.24
CA SER A 9 -13.91 -48.74 36.68
C SER A 9 -13.92 -47.44 35.87
N SER A 10 -14.53 -47.55 34.69
CA SER A 10 -14.62 -46.54 33.64
C SER A 10 -15.65 -45.45 33.98
N SER A 11 -15.19 -44.29 34.42
CA SER A 11 -15.85 -42.98 34.31
C SER A 11 -14.79 -41.88 34.52
N PRO A 12 -14.86 -40.72 33.85
CA PRO A 12 -13.72 -39.83 33.67
C PRO A 12 -13.25 -39.23 35.00
N ASP A 13 -12.01 -39.56 35.36
CA ASP A 13 -11.25 -38.95 36.45
C ASP A 13 -11.27 -37.42 36.36
N PRO A 14 -11.23 -36.68 37.48
CA PRO A 14 -10.88 -35.27 37.47
C PRO A 14 -9.38 -35.16 37.16
N THR A 15 -9.04 -35.26 35.87
CA THR A 15 -7.68 -35.09 35.37
C THR A 15 -7.17 -33.69 35.74
N ALA A 16 -5.87 -33.61 36.02
CA ALA A 16 -5.12 -32.39 36.33
C ALA A 16 -5.16 -31.29 35.22
N GLU A 17 -6.05 -31.41 34.24
CA GLU A 17 -6.19 -30.53 33.08
C GLU A 17 -6.79 -29.14 33.39
N THR A 18 -7.27 -28.88 34.61
CA THR A 18 -8.01 -27.65 34.91
C THR A 18 -7.49 -26.82 36.10
N LEU A 19 -6.29 -27.09 36.60
CA LEU A 19 -5.71 -26.30 37.70
C LEU A 19 -4.75 -25.23 37.16
N ARG A 20 -5.28 -24.03 36.85
CA ARG A 20 -4.48 -22.83 36.51
C ARG A 20 -4.07 -22.05 37.76
N LYS A 21 -3.58 -22.76 38.77
CA LYS A 21 -3.21 -22.19 40.07
C LYS A 21 -2.05 -22.97 40.70
N ASN A 22 -1.26 -22.27 41.51
CA ASN A 22 -0.15 -22.86 42.23
C ASN A 22 -0.67 -23.71 43.41
N HIS A 23 -0.21 -24.95 43.51
CA HIS A 23 -0.54 -25.87 44.60
C HIS A 23 0.68 -26.64 45.07
N ALA A 24 0.72 -26.90 46.39
CA ALA A 24 1.60 -27.92 46.95
C ALA A 24 0.85 -29.25 46.94
N THR A 25 1.49 -30.31 46.41
CA THR A 25 0.90 -31.65 46.33
C THR A 25 1.99 -32.69 46.55
N ALA A 26 1.66 -33.77 47.26
CA ALA A 26 2.57 -34.90 47.42
C ALA A 26 2.53 -35.78 46.17
N ILE A 27 3.69 -36.02 45.56
CA ILE A 27 3.85 -36.91 44.40
C ILE A 27 4.73 -38.09 44.84
N VAL A 28 4.33 -39.30 44.44
CA VAL A 28 5.11 -40.53 44.68
C VAL A 28 5.59 -41.07 43.34
N PHE A 29 6.90 -41.21 43.19
CA PHE A 29 7.50 -41.75 41.96
C PHE A 29 7.49 -43.28 41.95
N CYS A 30 7.31 -43.85 40.77
CA CYS A 30 7.37 -45.29 40.56
C CYS A 30 8.82 -45.76 40.73
N GLY A 31 9.03 -46.75 41.61
CA GLY A 31 10.34 -47.40 41.84
C GLY A 31 10.60 -48.61 40.95
N CYS A 32 9.72 -48.93 39.99
CA CYS A 32 9.87 -50.11 39.14
C CYS A 32 11.13 -49.99 38.27
N LYS A 33 12.03 -50.97 38.40
CA LYS A 33 13.27 -51.04 37.64
C LYS A 33 13.01 -51.66 36.27
N THR A 34 12.76 -50.81 35.27
CA THR A 34 12.27 -51.21 33.95
C THR A 34 13.34 -51.13 32.86
N GLU A 35 14.45 -50.44 33.10
CA GLU A 35 15.51 -50.24 32.12
C GLU A 35 16.82 -50.91 32.56
N THR A 36 17.49 -51.54 31.60
CA THR A 36 18.78 -52.20 31.80
C THR A 36 19.86 -51.24 31.34
N SER A 37 20.70 -50.75 32.25
CA SER A 37 21.80 -49.86 31.90
C SER A 37 22.84 -50.56 31.02
N SER A 38 23.72 -49.79 30.39
CA SER A 38 24.86 -50.29 29.61
C SER A 38 25.76 -51.25 30.39
N ASP A 39 25.73 -51.17 31.73
CA ASP A 39 26.51 -51.99 32.66
C ASP A 39 25.70 -53.19 33.21
N GLY A 40 24.52 -53.48 32.62
CA GLY A 40 23.66 -54.59 33.02
C GLY A 40 22.87 -54.39 34.32
N LYS A 41 22.88 -53.18 34.90
CA LYS A 41 22.12 -52.88 36.13
C LYS A 41 20.70 -52.44 35.79
N LYS A 42 19.72 -53.00 36.49
CA LYS A 42 18.33 -52.52 36.40
C LYS A 42 18.18 -51.24 37.22
N GLU A 43 17.89 -50.12 36.57
CA GLU A 43 17.66 -48.82 37.19
C GLU A 43 16.19 -48.42 37.10
N SER A 44 15.74 -47.60 38.05
CA SER A 44 14.43 -46.95 37.99
C SER A 44 14.51 -45.78 37.01
N ARG A 45 13.44 -45.58 36.21
CA ARG A 45 13.37 -44.42 35.32
C ARG A 45 13.57 -43.10 36.10
N PRO A 46 14.31 -42.13 35.54
CA PRO A 46 14.48 -40.82 36.14
C PRO A 46 13.14 -40.16 36.49
N HIS A 47 13.08 -39.46 37.63
CA HIS A 47 11.86 -38.77 38.07
C HIS A 47 11.36 -37.75 37.03
N SER A 48 12.27 -37.09 36.31
CA SER A 48 11.95 -36.14 35.23
C SER A 48 11.18 -36.80 34.09
N GLU A 49 11.55 -38.01 33.68
CA GLU A 49 10.85 -38.76 32.62
C GLU A 49 9.48 -39.24 33.06
N GLN A 50 9.37 -39.71 34.32
CA GLN A 50 8.08 -40.09 34.88
C GLN A 50 7.10 -38.91 34.92
N LEU A 51 7.59 -37.70 35.26
CA LEU A 51 6.78 -36.48 35.20
C LEU A 51 6.33 -36.16 33.77
N LEU A 52 7.22 -36.25 32.79
CA LEU A 52 6.88 -35.99 31.39
C LEU A 52 5.84 -36.99 30.87
N GLN A 53 5.96 -38.27 31.23
CA GLN A 53 4.94 -39.30 30.91
C GLN A 53 3.58 -38.97 31.53
N ALA A 54 3.57 -38.29 32.68
CA ALA A 54 2.36 -37.80 33.34
C ALA A 54 1.89 -36.42 32.84
N GLY A 55 2.50 -35.85 31.80
CA GLY A 55 2.14 -34.53 31.27
C GLY A 55 2.59 -33.35 32.13
N ILE A 56 3.58 -33.56 33.00
CA ILE A 56 4.18 -32.55 33.88
C ILE A 56 5.62 -32.30 33.44
N PHE A 57 5.91 -31.08 33.04
CA PHE A 57 7.27 -30.63 32.74
C PHE A 57 8.05 -30.43 34.05
N PRO A 58 9.20 -31.09 34.23
CA PRO A 58 9.96 -31.01 35.47
C PRO A 58 10.65 -29.65 35.64
N GLY A 59 10.60 -29.08 36.84
CA GLY A 59 11.27 -27.83 37.20
C GLY A 59 12.80 -27.96 37.31
N SER A 60 13.32 -29.19 37.36
CA SER A 60 14.74 -29.53 37.30
C SER A 60 14.90 -30.99 36.83
N VAL A 61 16.04 -31.34 36.24
CA VAL A 61 16.23 -32.69 35.68
C VAL A 61 16.56 -33.73 36.75
N ARG A 62 17.42 -33.39 37.72
CA ARG A 62 17.99 -34.35 38.68
C ARG A 62 17.07 -34.66 39.87
N ASP A 63 16.46 -33.64 40.44
CA ASP A 63 15.59 -33.75 41.62
C ASP A 63 14.43 -32.75 41.50
N PRO A 64 13.41 -33.06 40.68
CA PRO A 64 12.31 -32.14 40.42
C PRO A 64 11.44 -31.94 41.67
N LYS A 65 11.57 -30.78 42.32
CA LYS A 65 10.71 -30.35 43.44
C LYS A 65 9.54 -29.47 43.02
N THR A 66 9.52 -29.08 41.75
CA THR A 66 8.45 -28.30 41.14
C THR A 66 8.16 -28.92 39.78
N GLY A 67 6.90 -28.89 39.36
CA GLY A 67 6.47 -29.37 38.05
C GLY A 67 5.41 -28.44 37.49
N TYR A 68 5.37 -28.33 36.16
CA TYR A 68 4.44 -27.47 35.44
C TYR A 68 3.70 -28.29 34.41
N THR A 69 2.36 -28.28 34.44
CA THR A 69 1.60 -29.03 33.43
C THR A 69 1.91 -28.49 32.03
N LEU A 70 1.99 -29.38 31.04
CA LEU A 70 2.23 -28.97 29.64
C LEU A 70 1.16 -27.96 29.16
N GLY A 71 -0.08 -28.12 29.61
CA GLY A 71 -1.16 -27.17 29.33
C GLY A 71 -0.91 -25.76 29.88
N LEU A 72 -0.32 -25.62 31.09
CA LEU A 72 0.03 -24.32 31.65
C LEU A 72 1.15 -23.64 30.85
N LEU A 73 2.19 -24.39 30.48
CA LEU A 73 3.30 -23.88 29.68
C LEU A 73 2.83 -23.47 28.29
N GLN A 74 1.98 -24.28 27.64
CA GLN A 74 1.36 -23.93 26.37
C GLN A 74 0.50 -22.68 26.48
N TYR A 75 -0.31 -22.55 27.54
CA TYR A 75 -1.12 -21.35 27.77
C TYR A 75 -0.25 -20.10 27.96
N HIS A 76 0.83 -20.21 28.73
CA HIS A 76 1.78 -19.11 28.91
C HIS A 76 2.48 -18.70 27.62
N ARG A 77 2.95 -19.66 26.80
CA ARG A 77 3.53 -19.43 25.47
C ARG A 77 2.58 -18.61 24.58
N GLN A 78 1.30 -18.99 24.54
CA GLN A 78 0.28 -18.26 23.77
C GLN A 78 -0.01 -16.87 24.36
N GLN A 79 -0.13 -16.74 25.68
CA GLN A 79 -0.34 -15.45 26.35
C GLN A 79 0.84 -14.48 26.15
N ARG A 80 2.08 -14.97 26.18
CA ARG A 80 3.26 -14.16 25.87
C ARG A 80 3.24 -13.72 24.41
N SER A 81 2.97 -14.64 23.50
CA SER A 81 2.97 -14.37 22.06
C SER A 81 1.84 -13.44 21.61
N GLN A 82 0.65 -13.48 22.24
CA GLN A 82 -0.48 -12.62 21.86
C GLN A 82 -0.62 -11.40 22.76
N GLY A 83 -0.60 -11.59 24.08
CA GLY A 83 -0.82 -10.54 25.07
C GLY A 83 0.42 -9.75 25.48
N LYS A 84 1.64 -10.23 25.14
CA LYS A 84 2.93 -9.60 25.50
C LYS A 84 3.13 -9.33 27.00
N GLY A 85 2.40 -10.03 27.85
CA GLY A 85 2.51 -9.90 29.31
C GLY A 85 3.85 -10.40 29.83
N SER A 86 4.34 -9.81 30.93
CA SER A 86 5.55 -10.29 31.59
C SER A 86 5.30 -11.64 32.29
N THR A 87 6.33 -12.49 32.35
CA THR A 87 6.28 -13.73 33.15
C THR A 87 5.92 -13.44 34.61
N TYR A 88 6.40 -12.32 35.15
CA TYR A 88 6.14 -11.90 36.52
C TYR A 88 4.64 -11.71 36.76
N ASN A 89 3.98 -10.91 35.92
CA ASN A 89 2.54 -10.66 36.06
C ASN A 89 1.74 -11.96 35.88
N PHE A 90 2.16 -12.84 34.97
CA PHE A 90 1.53 -14.15 34.80
C PHE A 90 1.61 -15.00 36.07
N VAL A 91 2.78 -15.06 36.72
CA VAL A 91 2.94 -15.79 38.00
C VAL A 91 2.11 -15.16 39.12
N VAL A 92 2.02 -13.83 39.19
CA VAL A 92 1.14 -13.14 40.14
C VAL A 92 -0.32 -13.50 39.90
N VAL A 93 -0.76 -13.64 38.65
CA VAL A 93 -2.11 -14.13 38.32
C VAL A 93 -2.30 -15.56 38.83
N LEU A 94 -1.34 -16.46 38.64
CA LEU A 94 -1.42 -17.83 39.17
C LEU A 94 -1.48 -17.87 40.71
N GLN A 95 -0.75 -16.99 41.39
CA GLN A 95 -0.79 -16.88 42.85
C GLN A 95 -2.16 -16.38 43.33
N ARG A 96 -2.74 -15.36 42.69
CA ARG A 96 -4.08 -14.84 43.02
C ARG A 96 -5.20 -15.84 42.68
N GLN A 97 -5.01 -16.66 41.66
CA GLN A 97 -5.93 -17.77 41.34
C GLN A 97 -5.83 -18.89 42.38
N ALA A 98 -4.66 -19.10 42.98
CA ALA A 98 -4.47 -20.06 44.06
C ALA A 98 -5.08 -19.57 45.38
N ASP A 99 -4.81 -18.31 45.74
CA ASP A 99 -5.39 -17.63 46.90
C ASP A 99 -5.58 -16.13 46.59
N PRO A 100 -6.82 -15.67 46.37
CA PRO A 100 -7.09 -14.27 46.02
C PRO A 100 -6.89 -13.31 47.20
N PHE A 101 -6.90 -13.80 48.44
CA PHE A 101 -6.80 -12.98 49.65
C PHE A 101 -5.38 -12.92 50.20
N PHE A 102 -4.65 -14.04 50.14
CA PHE A 102 -3.31 -14.19 50.71
C PHE A 102 -2.29 -14.70 49.68
N ALA A 103 -2.29 -14.12 48.47
CA ALA A 103 -1.36 -14.48 47.39
C ALA A 103 0.14 -14.48 47.81
N GLY A 104 0.53 -13.66 48.79
CA GLY A 104 1.90 -13.65 49.33
C GLY A 104 2.29 -14.90 50.13
N GLY A 105 1.32 -15.70 50.58
CA GLY A 105 1.54 -17.00 51.22
C GLY A 105 1.71 -18.16 50.24
N VAL A 106 1.43 -17.95 48.96
CA VAL A 106 1.59 -18.95 47.90
C VAL A 106 3.07 -19.03 47.50
N PRO A 107 3.68 -20.22 47.38
CA PRO A 107 5.07 -20.37 46.98
C PRO A 107 5.41 -19.58 45.70
N ASP A 108 6.51 -18.85 45.74
CA ASP A 108 7.01 -18.10 44.60
C ASP A 108 7.77 -19.02 43.63
N ILE A 109 7.15 -19.27 42.49
CA ILE A 109 7.71 -20.08 41.40
C ILE A 109 8.41 -19.24 40.33
N TYR A 110 8.41 -17.91 40.45
CA TYR A 110 8.78 -17.00 39.35
C TYR A 110 10.13 -17.29 38.73
N LYS A 111 11.17 -17.43 39.56
CA LYS A 111 12.55 -17.66 39.08
C LYS A 111 12.67 -18.97 38.31
N ASN A 112 12.13 -20.06 38.84
CA ASN A 112 12.18 -21.37 38.16
C ASN A 112 11.28 -21.37 36.92
N PHE A 113 10.08 -20.80 37.00
CA PHE A 113 9.15 -20.72 35.88
C PHE A 113 9.72 -19.89 34.71
N PHE A 114 10.48 -18.83 34.97
CA PHE A 114 11.14 -18.06 33.94
C PHE A 114 12.13 -18.91 33.12
N VAL A 115 12.95 -19.73 33.79
CA VAL A 115 13.88 -20.66 33.14
C VAL A 115 13.13 -21.75 32.37
N ILE A 116 12.14 -22.38 33.01
CA ILE A 116 11.41 -23.49 32.41
C ILE A 116 10.60 -23.05 31.19
N THR A 117 9.93 -21.90 31.23
CA THR A 117 9.16 -21.41 30.08
C THR A 117 10.06 -21.12 28.88
N ARG A 118 11.25 -20.54 29.11
CA ARG A 118 12.26 -20.30 28.06
C ARG A 118 12.77 -21.61 27.46
N PHE A 119 13.11 -22.59 28.29
CA PHE A 119 13.59 -23.89 27.82
C PHE A 119 12.50 -24.71 27.12
N TYR A 120 11.28 -24.71 27.66
CA TYR A 120 10.12 -25.34 27.01
C TYR A 120 9.85 -24.74 25.63
N GLU A 121 9.87 -23.40 25.51
CA GLU A 121 9.63 -22.72 24.23
C GLU A 121 10.71 -23.03 23.20
N TYR A 122 11.98 -23.10 23.60
CA TYR A 122 13.08 -23.61 22.76
C TYR A 122 12.81 -25.03 22.26
N LEU A 123 12.49 -25.98 23.16
CA LEU A 123 12.19 -27.37 22.78
C LEU A 123 11.01 -27.46 21.80
N GLN A 124 9.95 -26.68 22.03
CA GLN A 124 8.81 -26.64 21.11
C GLN A 124 9.25 -26.20 19.70
N ILE A 125 10.06 -25.15 19.59
CA ILE A 125 10.55 -24.66 18.30
C ILE A 125 11.50 -25.68 17.64
N THR A 126 12.39 -26.33 18.40
CA THR A 126 13.26 -27.40 17.88
C THR A 126 12.46 -28.59 17.34
N MET A 127 11.36 -28.97 18.01
CA MET A 127 10.46 -30.02 17.53
C MET A 127 9.66 -29.57 16.32
N GLU A 128 8.98 -28.42 16.39
CA GLU A 128 8.15 -27.86 15.32
C GLU A 128 8.97 -27.49 14.07
N GLY A 129 10.26 -27.17 14.23
CA GLY A 129 11.19 -26.89 13.14
C GLY A 129 11.76 -28.14 12.46
N GLY A 130 11.59 -29.34 13.04
CA GLY A 130 12.10 -30.59 12.49
C GLY A 130 13.53 -30.95 12.92
N GLU A 131 14.25 -30.06 13.59
CA GLU A 131 15.62 -30.33 14.08
C GLU A 131 15.67 -31.50 15.06
N ALA A 132 14.67 -31.63 15.93
CA ALA A 132 14.55 -32.79 16.82
C ALA A 132 14.35 -34.12 16.06
N HIS A 133 13.99 -34.07 14.78
CA HIS A 133 13.81 -35.21 13.89
C HIS A 133 14.96 -35.37 12.89
N GLY A 134 16.03 -34.58 13.01
CA GLY A 134 17.21 -34.61 12.14
C GLY A 134 16.99 -33.97 10.77
N LEU A 135 16.30 -32.84 10.69
CA LEU A 135 16.01 -32.16 9.42
C LEU A 135 17.25 -31.95 8.53
N ASP A 136 18.40 -31.65 9.12
CA ASP A 136 19.68 -31.49 8.40
C ASP A 136 20.38 -32.79 8.00
N SER A 137 19.67 -33.91 8.06
CA SER A 137 20.16 -35.20 7.55
C SER A 137 19.41 -35.59 6.28
N PRO A 138 20.06 -36.22 5.28
CA PRO A 138 19.38 -36.70 4.07
C PRO A 138 18.17 -37.57 4.37
N LEU A 139 17.12 -37.42 3.56
CA LEU A 139 15.95 -38.31 3.58
C LEU A 139 16.25 -39.58 2.77
N HIS A 140 15.54 -40.68 3.05
CA HIS A 140 15.81 -41.99 2.47
C HIS A 140 15.86 -42.00 0.92
N ASN A 141 15.11 -41.10 0.28
CA ASN A 141 14.98 -41.00 -1.18
C ASN A 141 15.65 -39.75 -1.78
N GLU A 142 16.50 -39.04 -1.02
CA GLU A 142 17.14 -37.81 -1.47
C GLU A 142 18.67 -37.86 -1.26
N VAL A 143 19.43 -37.37 -2.24
CA VAL A 143 20.91 -37.36 -2.22
C VAL A 143 21.47 -36.29 -1.27
N GLY A 144 20.67 -35.30 -0.87
CA GLY A 144 21.06 -34.18 -0.01
C GLY A 144 20.07 -33.89 1.11
N VAL A 145 20.32 -32.82 1.86
CA VAL A 145 19.39 -32.34 2.89
C VAL A 145 18.15 -31.69 2.25
N PRO A 146 16.98 -31.73 2.92
CA PRO A 146 15.71 -31.25 2.35
C PRO A 146 15.71 -29.79 1.93
N TYR A 147 16.41 -28.95 2.68
CA TYR A 147 16.53 -27.50 2.45
C TYR A 147 18.02 -27.14 2.31
N PRO A 148 18.65 -27.43 1.16
CA PRO A 148 20.09 -27.26 0.97
C PRO A 148 20.55 -25.81 1.05
N ASN A 149 19.61 -24.88 0.87
CA ASN A 149 19.87 -23.46 0.97
C ASN A 149 19.65 -22.91 2.39
N ARG A 150 19.60 -23.72 3.44
CA ARG A 150 19.48 -23.19 4.81
C ARG A 150 20.73 -23.54 5.61
N PRO A 151 21.17 -22.66 6.53
CA PRO A 151 22.28 -23.01 7.40
C PRO A 151 21.86 -24.17 8.33
N PRO A 152 22.74 -25.14 8.58
CA PRO A 152 22.44 -26.22 9.52
C PRO A 152 22.09 -25.69 10.91
N GLY A 153 21.06 -26.26 11.54
CA GLY A 153 20.54 -25.91 12.85
C GLY A 153 19.62 -24.70 12.85
N PHE A 154 19.22 -24.18 11.69
CA PHE A 154 18.36 -23.01 11.61
C PHE A 154 16.91 -23.31 12.02
N LEU A 155 16.48 -22.67 13.11
CA LEU A 155 15.16 -22.83 13.73
C LEU A 155 14.14 -21.76 13.29
N GLY A 156 14.57 -20.76 12.50
CA GLY A 156 13.70 -19.67 12.07
C GLY A 156 12.65 -20.08 11.04
N ALA A 157 11.48 -19.45 11.09
CA ALA A 157 10.43 -19.68 10.11
C ALA A 157 10.62 -18.74 8.90
N ASN A 158 10.76 -19.33 7.71
CA ASN A 158 10.87 -18.61 6.44
C ASN A 158 9.50 -18.38 5.78
N CYS A 159 9.35 -17.27 5.06
CA CYS A 159 8.12 -16.93 4.32
C CYS A 159 7.81 -17.96 3.23
N ALA A 160 6.57 -18.43 3.15
CA ALA A 160 6.14 -19.40 2.15
C ALA A 160 5.95 -18.81 0.73
N ALA A 161 5.72 -17.50 0.63
CA ALA A 161 5.47 -16.81 -0.64
C ALA A 161 6.74 -16.23 -1.29
N CYS A 162 7.79 -15.98 -0.50
CA CYS A 162 9.07 -15.52 -1.02
C CYS A 162 9.70 -16.60 -1.92
N PRO A 163 10.44 -16.20 -2.96
CA PRO A 163 11.19 -17.15 -3.78
C PRO A 163 12.25 -17.90 -2.94
N GLU A 164 12.25 -19.22 -3.00
CA GLU A 164 13.27 -20.12 -2.44
C GLU A 164 13.56 -21.22 -3.49
N ARG A 165 14.61 -20.99 -4.29
CA ARG A 165 14.94 -21.83 -5.45
C ARG A 165 15.22 -23.28 -5.05
N GLY A 166 14.66 -24.23 -5.78
CA GLY A 166 14.73 -25.66 -5.46
C GLY A 166 13.80 -26.10 -4.31
N VAL A 167 13.07 -25.17 -3.69
CA VAL A 167 12.12 -25.47 -2.59
C VAL A 167 10.69 -25.17 -3.03
N ASN A 168 10.38 -23.93 -3.39
CA ASN A 168 9.04 -23.52 -3.82
C ASN A 168 8.99 -22.90 -5.23
N MET A 169 10.12 -22.93 -5.92
CA MET A 169 10.25 -22.54 -7.33
C MET A 169 11.42 -23.31 -7.97
N PRO A 170 11.44 -23.48 -9.30
CA PRO A 170 12.55 -24.15 -9.98
C PRO A 170 13.90 -23.45 -9.78
N LEU A 171 14.99 -24.21 -9.89
CA LEU A 171 16.36 -23.67 -9.80
C LEU A 171 16.67 -22.67 -10.91
N VAL A 172 16.15 -22.92 -12.11
CA VAL A 172 16.26 -22.04 -13.28
C VAL A 172 14.86 -21.70 -13.74
N VAL A 173 14.58 -20.41 -13.89
CA VAL A 173 13.31 -19.90 -14.42
C VAL A 173 13.64 -18.85 -15.47
N ASN A 174 13.01 -18.95 -16.63
CA ASN A 174 13.16 -17.98 -17.70
C ASN A 174 11.94 -17.05 -17.70
N VAL A 175 12.16 -15.79 -17.33
CA VAL A 175 11.11 -14.78 -17.25
C VAL A 175 11.57 -13.54 -18.02
N PRO A 176 10.77 -13.05 -18.99
CA PRO A 176 11.04 -11.78 -19.65
C PRO A 176 11.28 -10.67 -18.63
N LYS A 177 12.20 -9.74 -18.92
CA LYS A 177 12.58 -8.66 -17.98
C LYS A 177 11.37 -7.92 -17.41
N TYR A 178 10.40 -7.60 -18.25
CA TYR A 178 9.16 -6.90 -17.88
C TYR A 178 8.14 -7.72 -17.05
N LEU A 179 8.42 -9.02 -16.80
CA LEU A 179 7.66 -9.92 -15.94
C LEU A 179 8.43 -10.38 -14.70
N ARG A 180 9.67 -9.93 -14.50
CA ARG A 180 10.52 -10.42 -13.39
C ARG A 180 9.98 -10.11 -11.98
N HIS A 181 9.01 -9.21 -11.85
CA HIS A 181 8.27 -8.99 -10.60
C HIS A 181 7.55 -10.26 -10.09
N THR A 182 7.26 -11.22 -10.98
CA THR A 182 6.68 -12.51 -10.61
C THR A 182 7.66 -13.38 -9.82
N ILE A 183 8.97 -13.20 -9.98
CA ILE A 183 10.03 -13.95 -9.29
C ILE A 183 10.86 -13.10 -8.31
N ALA A 184 10.58 -11.79 -8.20
CA ALA A 184 11.36 -10.85 -7.41
C ALA A 184 11.25 -11.10 -5.90
N GLN A 185 12.34 -10.79 -5.19
CA GLN A 185 12.36 -10.74 -3.73
C GLN A 185 12.44 -9.30 -3.23
N ASN A 186 11.43 -8.89 -2.47
CA ASN A 186 11.38 -7.56 -1.89
C ASN A 186 11.66 -7.62 -0.39
N LEU A 187 12.60 -6.79 0.05
CA LEU A 187 13.08 -6.70 1.41
C LEU A 187 12.88 -5.28 1.96
N THR A 188 12.63 -5.17 3.25
CA THR A 188 12.53 -3.91 4.00
C THR A 188 13.53 -3.93 5.13
N LEU A 189 14.29 -2.85 5.27
CA LEU A 189 15.25 -2.62 6.34
C LEU A 189 14.74 -1.46 7.19
N ASP A 190 14.76 -1.60 8.50
CA ASP A 190 14.37 -0.52 9.42
C ASP A 190 14.90 -0.72 10.85
N GLY A 191 15.07 0.39 11.57
CA GLY A 191 15.59 0.46 12.94
C GLY A 191 14.51 0.64 14.01
N ASN A 192 14.40 -0.32 14.95
CA ASN A 192 13.49 -0.26 16.08
C ASN A 192 14.19 0.08 17.41
N PHE A 193 13.96 1.31 17.88
CA PHE A 193 14.52 1.85 19.13
C PHE A 193 13.76 1.47 20.41
N LYS A 194 12.56 0.86 20.31
CA LYS A 194 11.78 0.43 21.49
C LYS A 194 12.24 -0.93 22.04
N ALA A 195 12.93 -1.71 21.22
CA ALA A 195 13.56 -2.98 21.59
C ALA A 195 14.95 -2.79 22.24
N ASN A 196 15.10 -1.76 23.08
CA ASN A 196 16.37 -1.41 23.74
C ASN A 196 16.70 -2.33 24.93
N LEU A 197 17.92 -2.19 25.46
CA LEU A 197 18.41 -2.92 26.64
C LEU A 197 19.11 -1.95 27.60
N PHE A 198 18.80 -2.02 28.89
CA PHE A 198 19.51 -1.25 29.93
C PHE A 198 20.80 -1.95 30.34
N PHE A 199 21.79 -1.20 30.84
CA PHE A 199 22.96 -1.80 31.47
C PHE A 199 22.55 -2.69 32.65
N LYS A 200 23.18 -3.87 32.75
CA LYS A 200 22.96 -4.85 33.81
C LYS A 200 24.26 -5.17 34.50
N ARG A 201 24.19 -5.35 35.82
CA ARG A 201 25.33 -5.77 36.63
C ARG A 201 25.76 -7.20 36.32
N ASP A 202 24.78 -8.06 36.02
CA ASP A 202 24.97 -9.50 35.90
C ASP A 202 24.92 -9.98 34.43
N ASP A 203 25.13 -9.07 33.47
CA ASP A 203 25.16 -9.44 32.04
C ASP A 203 26.37 -10.35 31.76
N GLY A 204 26.16 -11.40 30.96
CA GLY A 204 27.18 -12.44 30.69
C GLY A 204 27.14 -13.67 31.62
N SER A 205 26.25 -13.71 32.63
CA SER A 205 26.02 -14.90 33.47
C SER A 205 25.04 -15.92 32.87
N ASP A 206 24.53 -15.65 31.66
CA ASP A 206 23.47 -16.37 30.96
C ASP A 206 23.87 -16.58 29.50
N THR A 207 23.30 -17.58 28.83
CA THR A 207 23.60 -17.94 27.44
C THR A 207 22.31 -18.10 26.66
N ALA A 208 22.27 -17.60 25.42
CA ALA A 208 21.10 -17.73 24.55
C ALA A 208 20.97 -19.19 24.07
N LEU A 209 19.76 -19.77 24.17
CA LEU A 209 19.48 -21.10 23.64
C LEU A 209 19.42 -21.08 22.11
N THR A 210 19.13 -19.91 21.53
CA THR A 210 18.99 -19.71 20.08
C THR A 210 20.18 -19.01 19.43
N ASP A 211 21.35 -18.97 20.10
CA ASP A 211 22.56 -18.23 19.66
C ASP A 211 22.96 -18.57 18.21
N GLY A 212 22.70 -17.65 17.28
CA GLY A 212 22.99 -17.80 15.85
C GLY A 212 22.12 -18.79 15.07
N ASN A 213 21.11 -19.39 15.71
CA ASN A 213 20.25 -20.42 15.10
C ASN A 213 18.86 -19.89 14.72
N MET A 214 18.59 -18.60 14.90
CA MET A 214 17.31 -17.96 14.54
C MET A 214 17.55 -16.58 13.90
N TYR A 215 16.79 -15.54 14.28
CA TYR A 215 16.84 -14.24 13.60
C TYR A 215 18.02 -13.37 14.04
N PHE A 216 18.53 -13.57 15.27
CA PHE A 216 19.78 -12.94 15.72
C PHE A 216 20.99 -13.76 15.27
N PRO A 217 22.10 -13.10 14.86
CA PRO A 217 23.33 -13.77 14.49
C PRO A 217 24.02 -14.37 15.70
N LYS A 218 25.05 -15.18 15.46
CA LYS A 218 25.90 -15.73 16.52
C LYS A 218 26.59 -14.61 17.27
N GLN A 219 26.42 -14.53 18.58
CA GLN A 219 26.88 -13.40 19.41
C GLN A 219 28.39 -13.17 19.27
N ALA A 220 29.18 -14.24 19.30
CA ALA A 220 30.63 -14.14 19.17
C ALA A 220 31.09 -13.57 17.82
N GLU A 221 30.34 -13.80 16.73
CA GLU A 221 30.63 -13.20 15.43
C GLU A 221 30.23 -11.73 15.40
N PHE A 222 29.05 -11.41 15.93
CA PHE A 222 28.57 -10.04 16.07
C PHE A 222 29.53 -9.17 16.90
N ASP A 223 30.05 -9.66 18.03
CA ASP A 223 30.97 -8.93 18.89
C ASP A 223 32.29 -8.62 18.17
N ARG A 224 32.84 -9.59 17.42
CA ARG A 224 34.06 -9.39 16.62
C ARG A 224 33.88 -8.30 15.58
N ILE A 225 32.78 -8.35 14.82
CA ILE A 225 32.49 -7.39 13.75
C ILE A 225 32.16 -6.02 14.34
N SER A 226 31.36 -5.98 15.39
CA SER A 226 30.95 -4.72 16.04
C SER A 226 32.10 -3.97 16.69
N ALA A 227 33.15 -4.69 17.12
CA ALA A 227 34.36 -4.07 17.66
C ALA A 227 35.23 -3.40 16.58
N THR A 228 35.18 -3.90 15.33
CA THR A 228 36.01 -3.41 14.21
C THR A 228 35.28 -2.44 13.29
N TYR A 229 33.95 -2.45 13.29
CA TYR A 229 33.17 -1.56 12.44
C TYR A 229 33.22 -0.11 12.95
N VAL A 230 33.78 0.76 12.11
CA VAL A 230 33.77 2.21 12.30
C VAL A 230 32.75 2.79 11.31
N ILE A 231 31.99 3.81 11.72
CA ILE A 231 31.15 4.58 10.79
C ILE A 231 32.09 5.51 10.01
N PRO A 232 32.40 5.20 8.74
CA PRO A 232 33.36 6.00 8.00
C PRO A 232 32.75 7.36 7.67
N GLU A 233 33.59 8.39 7.50
CA GLU A 233 33.11 9.76 7.26
C GLU A 233 32.32 9.87 5.94
N GLU A 234 32.65 9.03 4.96
CA GLU A 234 31.91 8.88 3.70
C GLU A 234 30.45 8.40 3.87
N ASP A 235 30.13 7.65 4.93
CA ASP A 235 28.75 7.30 5.24
C ASP A 235 27.99 8.49 5.87
N LYS A 236 28.69 9.52 6.35
CA LYS A 236 28.10 10.78 6.85
C LYS A 236 28.00 11.83 5.76
N ASP A 237 28.93 11.87 4.80
CA ASP A 237 28.89 12.80 3.65
C ASP A 237 28.13 12.22 2.46
N VAL A 238 26.82 12.12 2.62
CA VAL A 238 25.93 11.50 1.62
C VAL A 238 25.16 12.52 0.78
N PRO A 239 24.67 12.15 -0.43
CA PRO A 239 23.99 13.07 -1.34
C PRO A 239 22.70 13.68 -0.78
N CYS A 240 21.95 12.92 0.02
CA CYS A 240 20.70 13.40 0.61
C CYS A 240 20.98 14.31 1.81
N LYS A 241 20.66 15.61 1.67
CA LYS A 241 20.83 16.62 2.72
C LYS A 241 19.60 16.80 3.63
N ALA A 242 18.59 15.93 3.52
CA ALA A 242 17.38 15.97 4.33
C ALA A 242 17.64 15.74 5.83
N HIS A 243 16.67 16.08 6.68
CA HIS A 243 16.73 15.89 8.14
C HIS A 243 16.33 14.46 8.55
N ILE A 244 16.93 13.44 7.93
CA ILE A 244 16.64 12.03 8.20
C ILE A 244 17.54 11.51 9.33
N GLY A 245 16.94 10.88 10.34
CA GLY A 245 17.63 10.43 11.55
C GLY A 245 18.71 9.38 11.27
N SER A 246 18.40 8.37 10.45
CA SER A 246 19.32 7.30 10.05
C SER A 246 20.51 7.78 9.21
N ILE A 247 20.49 9.03 8.71
CA ILE A 247 21.62 9.68 8.04
C ILE A 247 22.43 10.51 9.03
N ARG A 248 21.77 11.39 9.79
CA ARG A 248 22.44 12.43 10.60
C ARG A 248 22.97 11.93 11.94
N HIS A 249 22.32 10.91 12.50
CA HIS A 249 22.62 10.39 13.83
C HIS A 249 23.18 8.97 13.77
N GLN A 250 23.90 8.64 12.70
CA GLN A 250 24.48 7.31 12.53
C GLN A 250 25.31 6.90 13.74
N GLY A 251 24.92 5.77 14.35
CA GLY A 251 25.52 5.19 15.54
C GLY A 251 25.56 6.11 16.76
N GLN A 252 24.74 7.17 16.82
CA GLN A 252 24.64 8.03 17.98
C GLN A 252 23.67 7.45 19.01
N HIS A 253 23.97 7.61 20.29
CA HIS A 253 23.07 7.19 21.35
C HIS A 253 21.79 8.04 21.33
N LYS A 254 20.65 7.37 21.25
CA LYS A 254 19.32 8.01 21.34
C LYS A 254 18.84 8.16 22.78
N TYR A 255 19.19 7.23 23.67
CA TYR A 255 18.73 7.17 25.06
C TYR A 255 19.91 6.97 26.02
N GLY A 256 19.85 7.64 27.18
CA GLY A 256 20.82 7.43 28.27
C GLY A 256 20.61 6.08 29.00
N ASN A 257 21.66 5.58 29.63
CA ASN A 257 21.67 4.34 30.43
C ASN A 257 21.21 3.07 29.68
N THR A 258 21.45 3.01 28.36
CA THR A 258 21.17 1.84 27.53
C THR A 258 22.46 1.17 27.09
N ALA A 259 22.54 -0.16 27.28
CA ALA A 259 23.59 -1.00 26.72
C ALA A 259 23.39 -1.20 25.21
N LEU A 260 22.12 -1.28 24.78
CA LEU A 260 21.72 -1.35 23.37
C LEU A 260 20.61 -0.34 23.13
N GLY A 261 20.73 0.47 22.07
CA GLY A 261 19.72 1.46 21.68
C GLY A 261 18.48 0.87 21.01
N GLY A 262 18.55 -0.39 20.56
CA GLY A 262 17.46 -1.07 19.86
C GLY A 262 17.96 -2.22 18.97
N VAL A 263 17.21 -2.52 17.91
CA VAL A 263 17.58 -3.48 16.85
C VAL A 263 17.37 -2.87 15.46
N VAL A 264 18.15 -3.28 14.47
CA VAL A 264 17.83 -3.14 13.04
C VAL A 264 17.31 -4.48 12.54
N GLY A 265 16.22 -4.49 11.79
CA GLY A 265 15.66 -5.71 11.22
C GLY A 265 15.58 -5.68 9.71
N CYS A 266 15.75 -6.86 9.09
CA CYS A 266 15.43 -7.08 7.69
C CYS A 266 14.25 -8.04 7.58
N ALA A 267 13.24 -7.67 6.80
CA ALA A 267 12.02 -8.46 6.60
C ALA A 267 11.64 -8.50 5.12
N CYS A 268 10.82 -9.46 4.71
CA CYS A 268 10.20 -9.43 3.39
C CYS A 268 8.92 -8.60 3.36
N ASP A 269 8.43 -8.26 2.17
CA ASP A 269 7.22 -7.47 1.98
C ASP A 269 5.91 -8.15 2.43
N HIS A 270 5.93 -9.45 2.75
CA HIS A 270 4.83 -10.17 3.42
C HIS A 270 4.77 -9.97 4.94
N ALA A 271 5.66 -9.12 5.48
CA ALA A 271 5.86 -8.88 6.90
C ALA A 271 6.32 -10.14 7.65
N VAL A 272 7.21 -10.93 7.04
CA VAL A 272 7.91 -12.03 7.72
C VAL A 272 9.33 -11.56 8.01
N LEU A 273 9.72 -11.60 9.28
CA LEU A 273 11.02 -11.17 9.74
C LEU A 273 12.09 -12.18 9.33
N GLY A 274 13.19 -11.69 8.78
CA GLY A 274 14.32 -12.49 8.34
C GLY A 274 15.51 -12.48 9.30
N SER A 275 15.81 -11.30 9.85
CA SER A 275 16.96 -11.10 10.73
C SER A 275 16.78 -9.90 11.66
N LEU A 276 17.51 -9.90 12.77
CA LEU A 276 17.63 -8.82 13.74
C LEU A 276 19.09 -8.64 14.13
N ILE A 277 19.56 -7.40 14.13
CA ILE A 277 20.90 -7.01 14.56
C ILE A 277 20.77 -6.02 15.68
N ASP A 278 21.45 -6.25 16.80
CA ASP A 278 21.45 -5.29 17.90
C ASP A 278 22.15 -4.00 17.49
N MET A 279 21.66 -2.87 18.03
CA MET A 279 22.27 -1.56 17.88
C MET A 279 23.02 -1.20 19.16
N PRO A 280 24.35 -1.35 19.24
CA PRO A 280 25.12 -0.98 20.45
C PRO A 280 24.96 0.49 20.83
N LYS A 281 24.71 1.35 19.82
CA LYS A 281 24.47 2.78 20.02
C LYS A 281 23.15 3.20 19.37
N GLY A 282 23.22 3.67 18.14
CA GLY A 282 22.06 3.95 17.30
C GLY A 282 22.15 3.17 16.00
N GLU A 283 21.18 3.43 15.13
CA GLU A 283 21.15 2.87 13.79
C GLU A 283 22.35 3.30 12.96
N ALA A 284 22.90 2.40 12.16
CA ALA A 284 24.01 2.66 11.27
C ALA A 284 23.96 1.75 10.05
N PHE A 285 24.48 2.23 8.91
CA PHE A 285 24.40 1.49 7.64
C PHE A 285 25.15 0.15 7.68
N ALA A 286 26.20 0.03 8.47
CA ALA A 286 26.90 -1.25 8.67
C ALA A 286 25.99 -2.31 9.30
N LEU A 287 25.23 -1.95 10.34
CA LEU A 287 24.27 -2.84 10.98
C LEU A 287 23.13 -3.21 10.02
N GLY A 288 22.73 -2.28 9.16
CA GLY A 288 21.79 -2.54 8.07
C GLY A 288 22.31 -3.56 7.05
N THR A 289 23.58 -3.44 6.68
CA THR A 289 24.27 -4.38 5.77
C THR A 289 24.38 -5.76 6.41
N TYR A 290 24.67 -5.83 7.72
CA TYR A 290 24.67 -7.08 8.49
C TYR A 290 23.27 -7.71 8.50
N ALA A 291 22.21 -6.94 8.78
CA ALA A 291 20.84 -7.46 8.79
C ALA A 291 20.47 -8.05 7.42
N GLN A 292 20.83 -7.36 6.34
CA GLN A 292 20.63 -7.85 4.98
C GLN A 292 21.38 -9.16 4.73
N ARG A 293 22.66 -9.27 5.15
CA ARG A 293 23.43 -10.53 5.07
C ARG A 293 22.71 -11.67 5.77
N GLU A 294 22.32 -11.52 7.03
CA GLU A 294 21.70 -12.63 7.79
C GLU A 294 20.41 -13.11 7.11
N MET A 295 19.57 -12.19 6.61
CA MET A 295 18.37 -12.55 5.86
C MET A 295 18.69 -13.39 4.61
N LEU A 296 19.77 -13.06 3.90
CA LEU A 296 20.21 -13.82 2.72
C LEU A 296 20.85 -15.16 3.09
N ARG A 297 21.64 -15.19 4.17
CA ARG A 297 22.29 -16.39 4.70
C ARG A 297 21.28 -17.44 5.16
N HIS A 298 20.18 -17.04 5.80
CA HIS A 298 19.11 -17.96 6.25
C HIS A 298 18.36 -18.65 5.10
N LYS A 299 18.54 -18.14 3.89
CA LYS A 299 18.03 -18.73 2.64
C LYS A 299 19.14 -19.15 1.69
N ASN A 300 20.41 -19.07 2.13
CA ASN A 300 21.67 -19.45 1.49
C ASN A 300 21.56 -19.46 -0.04
N THR A 301 21.04 -18.36 -0.58
CA THR A 301 20.57 -18.32 -1.96
C THR A 301 21.81 -18.47 -2.84
N PRO A 302 21.98 -19.57 -3.57
CA PRO A 302 23.18 -19.77 -4.34
C PRO A 302 23.34 -18.63 -5.35
N PRO A 303 24.56 -18.21 -5.68
CA PRO A 303 24.78 -17.32 -6.81
C PRO A 303 24.04 -17.88 -8.02
N HIS A 304 23.19 -17.06 -8.63
CA HIS A 304 22.41 -17.49 -9.76
C HIS A 304 23.33 -17.90 -10.91
N ALA A 305 22.95 -18.92 -11.67
CA ALA A 305 23.49 -19.04 -13.03
C ALA A 305 23.18 -17.71 -13.76
N PRO A 306 24.10 -17.17 -14.59
CA PRO A 306 23.93 -15.88 -15.26
C PRO A 306 22.60 -15.74 -16.03
N GLU A 307 22.02 -16.87 -16.39
CA GLU A 307 20.78 -17.00 -17.17
C GLU A 307 19.49 -16.82 -16.34
N SER A 308 19.54 -16.79 -15.00
CA SER A 308 18.35 -16.71 -14.13
C SER A 308 18.50 -15.75 -12.96
N GLU A 309 18.50 -14.44 -13.22
CA GLU A 309 18.50 -13.40 -12.19
C GLU A 309 17.14 -13.30 -11.48
N THR A 310 17.09 -13.61 -10.17
CA THR A 310 15.96 -13.19 -9.32
C THR A 310 16.21 -11.74 -8.91
N PRO A 311 15.40 -10.75 -9.37
CA PRO A 311 15.60 -9.38 -8.93
C PRO A 311 15.39 -9.26 -7.43
N MET A 312 16.24 -8.47 -6.79
CA MET A 312 16.11 -8.15 -5.39
C MET A 312 15.94 -6.65 -5.21
N VAL A 313 14.92 -6.27 -4.44
CA VAL A 313 14.62 -4.87 -4.14
C VAL A 313 14.71 -4.66 -2.65
N GLN A 314 15.59 -3.75 -2.22
CA GLN A 314 15.69 -3.32 -0.83
C GLN A 314 14.99 -1.96 -0.64
N SER A 315 14.08 -1.91 0.31
CA SER A 315 13.50 -0.67 0.83
C SER A 315 14.21 -0.27 2.12
N TYR A 316 14.57 1.02 2.23
CA TYR A 316 15.15 1.59 3.44
C TYR A 316 14.90 3.11 3.47
N ASP A 317 14.62 3.68 4.64
CA ASP A 317 14.35 5.12 4.83
C ASP A 317 15.38 6.03 4.19
N SER A 318 16.64 5.60 4.25
CA SER A 318 17.78 6.33 3.72
C SER A 318 18.47 5.57 2.59
N TYR A 319 17.72 4.78 1.80
CA TYR A 319 18.27 3.98 0.70
C TYR A 319 19.14 4.80 -0.27
N CYS A 320 18.71 6.04 -0.57
CA CYS A 320 19.45 6.99 -1.41
C CYS A 320 20.90 7.27 -0.96
N SER A 321 21.17 7.14 0.34
CA SER A 321 22.48 7.31 0.96
C SER A 321 23.14 5.96 1.23
N PHE A 322 22.35 4.97 1.64
CA PHE A 322 22.81 3.61 1.92
C PHE A 322 23.47 2.99 0.68
N VAL A 323 22.82 3.05 -0.50
CA VAL A 323 23.29 2.36 -1.71
C VAL A 323 24.69 2.77 -2.16
N VAL A 324 25.12 4.00 -1.85
CA VAL A 324 26.39 4.59 -2.34
C VAL A 324 27.61 3.73 -2.00
N ASN A 325 27.69 3.21 -0.77
CA ASN A 325 28.81 2.38 -0.30
C ASN A 325 28.37 0.93 -0.02
N GLN A 326 27.23 0.46 -0.56
CA GLN A 326 26.66 -0.84 -0.19
C GLN A 326 27.63 -2.01 -0.39
N VAL A 327 28.22 -2.13 -1.59
CA VAL A 327 29.16 -3.23 -1.88
C VAL A 327 30.45 -3.06 -1.08
N LYS A 328 31.00 -1.84 -1.02
CA LYS A 328 32.22 -1.56 -0.25
C LYS A 328 32.05 -1.94 1.22
N ARG A 329 30.96 -1.52 1.87
CA ARG A 329 30.67 -1.89 3.26
C ARG A 329 30.56 -3.40 3.45
N ALA A 330 29.97 -4.13 2.50
CA ALA A 330 29.90 -5.58 2.58
C ALA A 330 31.28 -6.24 2.47
N VAL A 331 32.16 -5.73 1.60
CA VAL A 331 33.56 -6.17 1.49
C VAL A 331 34.32 -5.92 2.78
N ASP A 332 34.16 -4.74 3.39
CA ASP A 332 34.88 -4.36 4.61
C ASP A 332 34.41 -5.17 5.84
N LEU A 333 33.10 -5.44 5.93
CA LEU A 333 32.51 -6.19 7.06
C LEU A 333 32.66 -7.71 6.91
N PHE A 334 32.55 -8.22 5.68
CA PHE A 334 32.49 -9.65 5.36
C PHE A 334 33.39 -9.98 4.16
N PRO A 335 34.72 -9.84 4.28
CA PRO A 335 35.64 -9.99 3.15
C PRO A 335 35.59 -11.39 2.51
N GLU A 336 35.30 -12.41 3.30
CA GLU A 336 35.23 -13.81 2.84
C GLU A 336 33.89 -14.16 2.14
N ASP A 337 32.83 -13.37 2.37
CA ASP A 337 31.49 -13.61 1.81
C ASP A 337 31.37 -13.05 0.38
N THR A 338 32.22 -13.53 -0.54
CA THR A 338 32.23 -13.08 -1.95
C THR A 338 30.86 -13.21 -2.65
N TRP A 339 30.10 -14.25 -2.31
CA TRP A 339 28.72 -14.45 -2.76
C TRP A 339 27.81 -13.27 -2.41
N LEU A 340 27.99 -12.65 -1.24
CA LEU A 340 27.22 -11.50 -0.79
C LEU A 340 27.57 -10.29 -1.64
N HIS A 341 28.85 -10.08 -1.94
CA HIS A 341 29.31 -8.92 -2.73
C HIS A 341 28.71 -8.93 -4.13
N ASP A 342 28.63 -10.11 -4.74
CA ASP A 342 28.00 -10.31 -6.04
C ASP A 342 26.49 -10.05 -5.99
N VAL A 343 25.78 -10.63 -5.02
CA VAL A 343 24.34 -10.38 -4.83
C VAL A 343 24.06 -8.89 -4.63
N LEU A 344 24.80 -8.22 -3.75
CA LEU A 344 24.57 -6.81 -3.43
C LEU A 344 24.89 -5.84 -4.57
N ARG A 345 25.66 -6.26 -5.59
CA ARG A 345 25.93 -5.45 -6.80
C ARG A 345 24.67 -5.28 -7.65
N ASP A 346 23.79 -6.27 -7.62
CA ASP A 346 22.57 -6.34 -8.42
C ASP A 346 21.30 -6.03 -7.59
N VAL A 347 21.46 -5.76 -6.28
CA VAL A 347 20.36 -5.31 -5.43
C VAL A 347 19.99 -3.87 -5.80
N ASP A 348 18.77 -3.75 -6.29
CA ASP A 348 18.09 -2.49 -6.53
C ASP A 348 17.41 -1.99 -5.26
N GLY A 349 16.93 -0.75 -5.24
CA GLY A 349 16.13 -0.32 -4.10
C GLY A 349 15.35 0.97 -4.26
N GLN A 350 14.71 1.36 -3.15
CA GLN A 350 13.75 2.45 -3.08
C GLN A 350 13.67 3.03 -1.66
N ILE A 351 13.06 4.21 -1.56
CA ILE A 351 12.65 4.78 -0.28
C ILE A 351 11.19 4.39 -0.02
N PRO A 352 10.82 3.98 1.21
CA PRO A 352 9.45 3.70 1.60
C PRO A 352 8.48 4.85 1.28
N ALA A 353 7.24 4.50 0.97
CA ALA A 353 6.26 5.43 0.39
C ALA A 353 5.93 6.61 1.33
N ASP A 354 5.87 6.41 2.64
CA ASP A 354 5.57 7.44 3.62
C ASP A 354 6.83 8.27 3.93
N HIS A 355 7.96 7.59 4.09
CA HIS A 355 9.26 8.20 4.40
C HIS A 355 9.77 9.11 3.28
N MET A 356 9.37 8.84 2.03
CA MET A 356 9.72 9.66 0.87
C MET A 356 9.37 11.14 1.06
N ASN A 357 8.34 11.47 1.84
CA ASN A 357 7.94 12.86 2.08
C ASN A 357 9.02 13.68 2.77
N GLY A 358 9.83 13.04 3.62
CA GLY A 358 10.96 13.66 4.34
C GLY A 358 12.17 13.97 3.46
N HIS A 359 12.21 13.47 2.21
CA HIS A 359 13.35 13.63 1.31
C HIS A 359 13.23 14.85 0.38
N GLY A 360 14.39 15.27 -0.15
CA GLY A 360 14.49 16.37 -1.12
C GLY A 360 13.94 16.02 -2.51
N VAL A 361 13.82 17.03 -3.38
CA VAL A 361 13.22 16.89 -4.73
C VAL A 361 13.92 15.81 -5.56
N ASP A 362 15.26 15.80 -5.61
CA ASP A 362 16.00 14.81 -6.39
C ASP A 362 15.73 13.37 -5.92
N CYS A 363 15.66 13.17 -4.60
CA CYS A 363 15.35 11.85 -4.04
C CYS A 363 13.93 11.42 -4.39
N LYS A 364 12.97 12.36 -4.38
CA LYS A 364 11.58 12.12 -4.83
C LYS A 364 11.51 11.81 -6.33
N THR A 365 12.43 12.31 -7.14
CA THR A 365 12.54 11.94 -8.57
C THR A 365 13.08 10.53 -8.75
N LEU A 366 14.14 10.19 -8.01
CA LEU A 366 14.97 9.02 -8.27
C LEU A 366 14.47 7.76 -7.57
N TRP A 367 13.90 7.88 -6.37
CA TRP A 367 13.72 6.75 -5.45
C TRP A 367 12.26 6.44 -5.09
N GLN A 368 11.30 7.05 -5.80
CA GLN A 368 9.88 6.93 -5.46
C GLN A 368 9.32 5.59 -5.95
N ALA A 369 8.97 4.71 -5.00
CA ALA A 369 8.59 3.31 -5.20
C ALA A 369 7.65 3.05 -6.40
N VAL A 370 6.61 3.88 -6.58
CA VAL A 370 5.59 3.69 -7.62
C VAL A 370 6.14 3.82 -9.05
N TYR A 371 7.24 4.54 -9.25
CA TYR A 371 7.79 4.80 -10.58
C TYR A 371 8.80 3.75 -11.05
N PHE A 372 9.13 2.78 -10.20
CA PHE A 372 9.96 1.64 -10.61
C PHE A 372 9.11 0.56 -11.27
N ALA A 373 9.48 0.19 -12.49
CA ALA A 373 8.85 -0.94 -13.16
C ALA A 373 9.26 -2.28 -12.56
N CYS A 374 8.39 -3.28 -12.73
CA CYS A 374 8.60 -4.63 -12.24
C CYS A 374 8.82 -4.72 -10.72
N ARG A 375 8.12 -3.89 -9.94
CA ARG A 375 8.14 -3.98 -8.47
C ARG A 375 6.76 -4.19 -7.86
N GLY A 376 5.70 -4.11 -8.66
CA GLY A 376 4.33 -4.12 -8.16
C GLY A 376 4.06 -2.95 -7.21
N HIS A 377 3.02 -3.05 -6.40
CA HIS A 377 2.68 -2.04 -5.40
C HIS A 377 3.44 -2.25 -4.06
N PHE A 378 4.76 -2.48 -4.14
CA PHE A 378 5.62 -2.60 -2.96
C PHE A 378 5.89 -1.24 -2.30
N HIS A 379 5.20 -0.97 -1.19
CA HIS A 379 5.28 0.33 -0.51
C HIS A 379 6.49 0.49 0.42
N GLY A 380 7.16 -0.61 0.81
CA GLY A 380 8.41 -0.55 1.57
C GLY A 380 8.32 -0.31 3.08
N GLU A 381 7.11 -0.14 3.62
CA GLU A 381 6.84 0.19 5.05
C GLU A 381 6.60 -1.05 5.94
N THR A 382 6.91 -2.25 5.43
CA THR A 382 6.46 -3.50 6.03
C THR A 382 7.08 -3.78 7.41
N ALA A 383 8.28 -3.26 7.68
CA ALA A 383 8.93 -3.41 8.98
C ALA A 383 8.13 -2.79 10.14
N GLU A 384 7.44 -1.67 9.91
CA GLU A 384 6.60 -1.01 10.93
C GLU A 384 5.43 -1.90 11.40
N VAL A 385 4.91 -2.75 10.52
CA VAL A 385 3.89 -3.75 10.86
C VAL A 385 4.43 -4.76 11.88
N ILE A 386 5.69 -5.17 11.73
CA ILE A 386 6.38 -6.09 12.64
C ILE A 386 6.65 -5.39 13.98
N TRP A 387 7.05 -4.11 13.94
CA TRP A 387 7.29 -3.33 15.15
C TRP A 387 6.04 -3.12 15.98
N ALA A 388 4.87 -2.92 15.38
CA ALA A 388 3.61 -2.90 16.10
C ALA A 388 3.39 -4.16 16.95
N HIS A 389 3.85 -5.32 16.47
CA HIS A 389 3.79 -6.59 17.18
C HIS A 389 4.90 -6.77 18.23
N LEU A 390 6.14 -6.33 17.96
CA LEU A 390 7.29 -6.48 18.86
C LEU A 390 7.28 -5.47 20.02
N ASN A 391 6.93 -4.21 19.74
CA ASN A 391 7.09 -3.07 20.65
C ASN A 391 6.46 -3.24 22.05
N PRO A 392 5.29 -3.89 22.22
CA PRO A 392 4.72 -4.06 23.55
C PRO A 392 5.60 -4.91 24.48
N LEU A 393 6.52 -5.74 23.95
CA LEU A 393 7.49 -6.48 24.79
C LEU A 393 8.62 -5.62 25.32
N GLY A 394 8.88 -4.45 24.72
CA GLY A 394 10.08 -3.66 24.97
C GLY A 394 10.28 -3.29 26.44
N SER A 395 9.20 -3.09 27.20
CA SER A 395 9.25 -2.79 28.65
C SER A 395 9.78 -3.97 29.48
N SER A 396 9.48 -5.20 29.08
CA SER A 396 9.92 -6.40 29.76
C SER A 396 11.33 -6.82 29.33
N THR A 397 11.60 -6.80 28.03
CA THR A 397 12.87 -7.28 27.46
C THR A 397 14.04 -6.34 27.78
N ARG A 398 13.80 -5.02 27.90
CA ARG A 398 14.86 -4.08 28.32
C ARG A 398 15.40 -4.33 29.73
N GLN A 399 14.68 -5.10 30.54
CA GLN A 399 15.06 -5.44 31.90
C GLN A 399 15.75 -6.80 32.04
N MET A 400 15.76 -7.61 30.98
CA MET A 400 16.37 -8.95 30.96
C MET A 400 17.90 -8.87 30.78
N THR A 401 18.58 -10.00 30.91
CA THR A 401 19.95 -10.20 30.38
C THR A 401 19.91 -10.15 28.85
N ALA A 402 21.05 -9.87 28.20
CA ALA A 402 21.12 -9.84 26.74
C ALA A 402 20.70 -11.19 26.11
N ALA A 403 21.19 -12.29 26.67
CA ALA A 403 20.88 -13.66 26.24
C ALA A 403 19.38 -14.01 26.34
N ALA A 404 18.75 -13.78 27.50
CA ALA A 404 17.33 -14.05 27.66
C ALA A 404 16.47 -13.13 26.77
N ARG A 405 16.90 -11.88 26.57
CA ARG A 405 16.23 -10.94 25.65
C ARG A 405 16.20 -11.50 24.22
N HIS A 406 17.33 -12.01 23.70
CA HIS A 406 17.39 -12.59 22.35
C HIS A 406 16.42 -13.74 22.20
N ASP A 407 16.44 -14.71 23.11
CA ASP A 407 15.53 -15.85 23.05
C ASP A 407 14.06 -15.41 23.08
N ILE A 408 13.67 -14.53 24.00
CA ILE A 408 12.28 -14.05 24.08
C ILE A 408 11.85 -13.29 22.82
N ILE A 409 12.73 -12.47 22.24
CA ILE A 409 12.43 -11.78 20.98
C ILE A 409 12.33 -12.80 19.84
N ASN A 410 13.26 -13.74 19.74
CA ASN A 410 13.25 -14.81 18.73
C ASN A 410 11.96 -15.63 18.80
N PHE A 411 11.55 -16.07 19.99
CA PHE A 411 10.33 -16.86 20.17
C PHE A 411 9.08 -16.11 19.74
N VAL A 412 8.98 -14.83 20.12
CA VAL A 412 7.82 -14.02 19.78
C VAL A 412 7.77 -13.68 18.29
N MET A 413 8.92 -13.36 17.69
CA MET A 413 9.00 -13.14 16.24
C MET A 413 8.78 -14.42 15.46
N HIS A 414 9.18 -15.58 16.00
CA HIS A 414 8.85 -16.88 15.43
C HIS A 414 7.35 -17.14 15.47
N ALA A 415 6.65 -16.87 16.58
CA ALA A 415 5.20 -16.96 16.65
C ALA A 415 4.50 -16.05 15.62
N TRP A 416 5.01 -14.84 15.40
CA TRP A 416 4.54 -13.94 14.34
C TRP A 416 4.76 -14.53 12.94
N ASN A 417 5.96 -15.01 12.64
CA ASN A 417 6.29 -15.62 11.36
C ASN A 417 5.46 -16.89 11.10
N ILE A 418 5.21 -17.72 12.11
CA ILE A 418 4.32 -18.89 12.00
C ILE A 418 2.88 -18.46 11.72
N LEU A 419 2.37 -17.42 12.40
CA LEU A 419 1.04 -16.88 12.10
C LEU A 419 0.92 -16.40 10.65
N LYS A 420 1.95 -15.71 10.14
CA LYS A 420 2.05 -15.31 8.74
C LYS A 420 2.08 -16.52 7.82
N TYR A 421 2.94 -17.49 8.11
CA TYR A 421 3.08 -18.73 7.35
C TYR A 421 1.76 -19.49 7.26
N LEU A 422 1.02 -19.67 8.36
CA LEU A 422 -0.25 -20.41 8.38
C LEU A 422 -1.38 -19.69 7.61
N ARG A 423 -1.36 -18.36 7.57
CA ARG A 423 -2.38 -17.54 6.88
C ARG A 423 -1.93 -17.03 5.52
N GLN A 424 -0.76 -17.44 5.04
CA GLN A 424 -0.13 -16.82 3.87
C GLN A 424 -1.01 -16.92 2.61
N ALA A 425 -1.62 -18.07 2.37
CA ALA A 425 -2.53 -18.26 1.24
C ALA A 425 -3.75 -17.32 1.29
N GLU A 426 -4.41 -17.20 2.46
CA GLU A 426 -5.56 -16.32 2.68
C GLU A 426 -5.18 -14.85 2.42
N LEU A 427 -4.06 -14.39 2.99
CA LEU A 427 -3.59 -13.01 2.90
C LEU A 427 -3.23 -12.64 1.46
N VAL A 428 -2.46 -13.49 0.77
CA VAL A 428 -2.07 -13.26 -0.64
C VAL A 428 -3.30 -13.29 -1.54
N ALA A 429 -4.27 -14.18 -1.31
CA ALA A 429 -5.51 -14.24 -2.08
C ALA A 429 -6.39 -13.01 -1.90
N ALA A 430 -6.45 -12.44 -0.69
CA ALA A 430 -7.17 -11.19 -0.44
C ALA A 430 -6.51 -9.99 -1.16
N GLU A 431 -5.18 -9.86 -1.05
CA GLU A 431 -4.41 -8.81 -1.75
C GLU A 431 -4.57 -8.90 -3.27
N ARG A 432 -4.61 -10.10 -3.83
CA ARG A 432 -4.84 -10.36 -5.25
C ARG A 432 -6.15 -9.76 -5.75
N LEU A 433 -7.24 -9.92 -4.99
CA LEU A 433 -8.56 -9.41 -5.40
C LEU A 433 -8.62 -7.87 -5.34
N ASP A 434 -8.00 -7.26 -4.31
CA ASP A 434 -7.86 -5.80 -4.24
C ASP A 434 -7.02 -5.28 -5.42
N ALA A 435 -5.93 -5.98 -5.76
CA ALA A 435 -5.05 -5.63 -6.87
C ALA A 435 -5.77 -5.65 -8.22
N LEU A 436 -6.59 -6.68 -8.49
CA LEU A 436 -7.38 -6.77 -9.72
C LEU A 436 -8.34 -5.59 -9.85
N ARG A 437 -9.13 -5.35 -8.80
CA ARG A 437 -10.10 -4.25 -8.76
C ARG A 437 -9.41 -2.91 -9.02
N LEU A 438 -8.28 -2.67 -8.37
CA LEU A 438 -7.55 -1.41 -8.52
C LEU A 438 -6.91 -1.30 -9.91
N PHE A 439 -6.37 -2.40 -10.46
CA PHE A 439 -5.89 -2.43 -11.84
C PHE A 439 -6.99 -2.05 -12.83
N GLU A 440 -8.18 -2.66 -12.75
CA GLU A 440 -9.31 -2.37 -13.64
C GLU A 440 -9.75 -0.90 -13.56
N LEU A 441 -9.85 -0.36 -12.34
CA LEU A 441 -10.20 1.04 -12.12
C LEU A 441 -9.15 2.00 -12.69
N HIS A 442 -7.86 1.74 -12.46
CA HIS A 442 -6.78 2.56 -13.01
C HIS A 442 -6.68 2.43 -14.53
N MET A 443 -6.92 1.23 -15.09
CA MET A 443 -6.98 1.01 -16.53
C MET A 443 -8.10 1.84 -17.17
N ALA A 444 -9.30 1.85 -16.59
CA ALA A 444 -10.40 2.67 -17.08
C ALA A 444 -10.04 4.17 -17.11
N VAL A 445 -9.33 4.66 -16.10
CA VAL A 445 -8.84 6.04 -16.04
C VAL A 445 -7.81 6.31 -17.15
N VAL A 446 -6.81 5.45 -17.32
CA VAL A 446 -5.76 5.64 -18.34
C VAL A 446 -6.34 5.56 -19.75
N VAL A 447 -7.29 4.66 -20.01
CA VAL A 447 -7.99 4.57 -21.31
C VAL A 447 -8.70 5.89 -21.61
N GLU A 448 -9.45 6.45 -20.66
CA GLU A 448 -10.14 7.72 -20.91
C GLU A 448 -9.16 8.89 -21.07
N LEU A 449 -8.15 9.01 -20.21
CA LEU A 449 -7.12 10.05 -20.38
C LEU A 449 -6.44 9.92 -21.74
N SER A 450 -6.21 8.71 -22.21
CA SER A 450 -5.63 8.47 -23.54
C SER A 450 -6.56 8.90 -24.66
N ARG A 451 -7.89 8.76 -24.52
CA ARG A 451 -8.86 9.26 -25.51
C ARG A 451 -8.91 10.78 -25.53
N GLN A 452 -8.85 11.41 -24.36
CA GLN A 452 -8.86 12.88 -24.24
C GLN A 452 -7.61 13.52 -24.85
N HIS A 453 -6.48 12.81 -24.83
CA HIS A 453 -5.19 13.28 -25.35
C HIS A 453 -4.72 12.45 -26.56
N ALA A 454 -5.65 11.98 -27.39
CA ALA A 454 -5.36 11.07 -28.50
C ALA A 454 -4.29 11.60 -29.48
N THR A 455 -4.17 12.92 -29.63
CA THR A 455 -3.16 13.57 -30.47
C THR A 455 -1.76 13.58 -29.88
N GLU A 456 -1.63 13.51 -28.55
CA GLU A 456 -0.35 13.65 -27.84
C GLU A 456 0.18 12.34 -27.28
N VAL A 457 -0.70 11.39 -26.91
CA VAL A 457 -0.33 10.15 -26.21
C VAL A 457 0.62 9.27 -27.00
N GLY A 458 0.58 9.31 -28.33
CA GLY A 458 1.57 8.65 -29.17
C GLY A 458 2.99 9.19 -28.91
N ALA A 459 3.16 10.51 -28.87
CA ALA A 459 4.46 11.11 -28.58
C ALA A 459 4.87 10.90 -27.11
N TRP A 460 3.94 11.10 -26.17
CA TRP A 460 4.21 10.93 -24.73
C TRP A 460 4.63 9.50 -24.41
N SER A 461 3.93 8.50 -24.92
CA SER A 461 4.22 7.09 -24.65
C SER A 461 5.60 6.62 -25.11
N ARG A 462 6.32 7.38 -25.95
CA ARG A 462 7.70 7.08 -26.39
C ARG A 462 8.77 7.78 -25.54
N MET A 463 8.39 8.64 -24.59
CA MET A 463 9.35 9.32 -23.71
C MET A 463 9.96 8.33 -22.70
N SER A 464 11.23 8.52 -22.34
CA SER A 464 11.86 7.66 -21.34
C SER A 464 11.23 7.83 -19.95
N ARG A 465 10.94 6.72 -19.28
CA ARG A 465 10.51 6.70 -17.87
C ARG A 465 11.71 6.77 -16.90
N LYS A 466 12.92 6.46 -17.38
CA LYS A 466 14.14 6.48 -16.58
C LYS A 466 14.49 7.93 -16.23
N PRO A 467 14.61 8.28 -14.94
CA PRO A 467 15.05 9.61 -14.53
C PRO A 467 16.41 9.97 -15.14
N THR A 468 16.57 11.23 -15.52
CA THR A 468 17.83 11.79 -16.03
C THR A 468 18.27 12.97 -15.17
N LYS A 469 19.52 13.42 -15.33
CA LYS A 469 19.94 14.70 -14.78
C LYS A 469 19.86 15.77 -15.86
N ASP A 470 19.34 16.94 -15.50
CA ASP A 470 19.35 18.12 -16.37
C ASP A 470 20.73 18.79 -16.42
N ALA A 471 20.86 19.87 -17.20
CA ALA A 471 22.10 20.64 -17.32
C ALA A 471 22.57 21.26 -15.99
N SER A 472 21.68 21.41 -15.01
CA SER A 472 21.98 21.88 -13.65
C SER A 472 22.26 20.74 -12.66
N SER A 473 22.42 19.50 -13.16
CA SER A 473 22.60 18.28 -12.38
C SER A 473 21.43 17.89 -11.48
N LYS A 474 20.24 18.48 -11.67
CA LYS A 474 19.01 18.12 -10.93
C LYS A 474 18.33 16.94 -11.60
N ALA A 475 17.74 16.05 -10.79
CA ALA A 475 17.03 14.89 -11.31
C ALA A 475 15.69 15.32 -11.91
N CYS A 476 15.42 14.91 -13.14
CA CYS A 476 14.17 15.14 -13.87
C CYS A 476 13.57 13.83 -14.36
N SER A 477 12.24 13.79 -14.49
CA SER A 477 11.47 12.61 -14.91
C SER A 477 10.14 13.03 -15.52
N VAL A 478 9.57 12.17 -16.37
CA VAL A 478 8.23 12.34 -16.94
C VAL A 478 7.12 12.43 -15.88
N TYR A 479 7.35 11.92 -14.67
CA TYR A 479 6.41 11.96 -13.55
C TYR A 479 6.41 13.29 -12.80
N GLN A 480 7.28 14.22 -13.18
CA GLN A 480 7.44 15.51 -12.52
C GLN A 480 7.01 16.67 -13.42
N HIS A 481 6.37 17.64 -12.78
CA HIS A 481 6.00 18.88 -13.42
C HIS A 481 7.21 19.83 -13.43
N THR A 482 7.82 20.00 -14.61
CA THR A 482 9.07 20.76 -14.74
C THR A 482 8.83 22.27 -14.85
N SER A 483 7.63 22.69 -15.25
CA SER A 483 7.28 24.10 -15.33
C SER A 483 6.97 24.66 -13.93
N THR A 484 7.97 25.27 -13.29
CA THR A 484 7.82 26.10 -12.08
C THR A 484 7.52 27.56 -12.42
N LYS A 485 7.69 27.97 -13.68
CA LYS A 485 7.34 29.31 -14.19
C LYS A 485 5.84 29.45 -14.46
N ALA A 486 5.02 28.82 -13.62
CA ALA A 486 3.58 29.00 -13.63
C ALA A 486 3.27 30.34 -12.97
N LEU A 487 3.27 31.38 -13.80
CA LEU A 487 2.43 32.58 -13.74
C LEU A 487 2.19 33.20 -12.37
N SER A 488 2.56 34.48 -12.20
CA SER A 488 2.13 35.23 -11.02
C SER A 488 0.62 35.11 -10.84
N VAL A 489 0.18 35.10 -9.59
CA VAL A 489 -1.24 34.98 -9.27
C VAL A 489 -2.09 36.00 -10.06
N GLU A 490 -1.57 37.21 -10.27
CA GLU A 490 -2.22 38.25 -11.07
C GLU A 490 -2.39 37.88 -12.55
N SER A 491 -1.39 37.26 -13.18
CA SER A 491 -1.45 36.87 -14.61
C SER A 491 -2.43 35.73 -14.87
N THR A 492 -2.42 34.68 -14.05
CA THR A 492 -3.37 33.55 -14.16
C THR A 492 -4.81 34.04 -14.04
N LEU A 493 -5.06 34.93 -13.08
CA LEU A 493 -6.39 35.51 -12.86
C LEU A 493 -6.81 36.44 -14.01
N ALA A 494 -5.90 37.27 -14.52
CA ALA A 494 -6.16 38.11 -15.68
C ALA A 494 -6.54 37.27 -16.90
N ALA A 495 -5.88 36.12 -17.11
CA ALA A 495 -6.22 35.19 -18.18
C ALA A 495 -7.63 34.59 -18.01
N MET A 496 -8.03 34.19 -16.79
CA MET A 496 -9.39 33.69 -16.51
C MET A 496 -10.46 34.75 -16.82
N ILE A 497 -10.24 35.99 -16.38
CA ILE A 497 -11.18 37.11 -16.59
C ILE A 497 -11.26 37.47 -18.07
N THR A 498 -10.12 37.61 -18.73
CA THR A 498 -10.05 37.94 -20.16
C THR A 498 -10.75 36.88 -20.99
N SER A 499 -10.58 35.60 -20.64
CA SER A 499 -11.29 34.53 -21.33
C SER A 499 -12.79 34.57 -21.10
N GLU A 500 -13.25 34.93 -19.90
CA GLU A 500 -14.69 35.06 -19.63
C GLU A 500 -15.29 36.23 -20.42
N GLN A 501 -14.61 37.38 -20.44
CA GLN A 501 -15.03 38.53 -21.22
C GLN A 501 -15.05 38.21 -22.73
N ALA A 502 -14.08 37.45 -23.23
CA ALA A 502 -14.03 37.00 -24.62
C ALA A 502 -15.14 36.00 -24.96
N LYS A 503 -15.55 35.13 -24.03
CA LYS A 503 -16.74 34.28 -24.19
C LYS A 503 -18.00 35.11 -24.32
N LEU A 504 -18.25 36.01 -23.36
CA LEU A 504 -19.42 36.89 -23.37
C LEU A 504 -19.50 37.73 -24.65
N LYS A 505 -18.36 38.19 -25.17
CA LYS A 505 -18.31 38.92 -26.45
C LYS A 505 -18.65 38.02 -27.64
N ARG A 506 -18.06 36.83 -27.73
CA ARG A 506 -18.34 35.87 -28.81
C ARG A 506 -19.78 35.38 -28.80
N ASP A 507 -20.32 35.06 -27.62
CA ASP A 507 -21.71 34.67 -27.46
C ASP A 507 -22.65 35.79 -27.94
N GLY A 508 -22.25 37.07 -27.84
CA GLY A 508 -23.00 38.19 -28.40
C GLY A 508 -22.85 38.40 -29.92
N GLU A 509 -21.85 37.79 -30.55
CA GLU A 509 -21.51 37.96 -31.98
C GLU A 509 -21.81 36.71 -32.83
N LEU A 510 -22.22 35.59 -32.20
CA LEU A 510 -22.47 34.32 -32.88
C LEU A 510 -23.84 34.33 -33.58
N GLU A 511 -23.85 34.12 -34.91
CA GLU A 511 -25.06 33.96 -35.69
C GLU A 511 -25.42 32.46 -35.86
N MET A 512 -26.62 32.09 -35.41
CA MET A 512 -27.20 30.77 -35.54
C MET A 512 -28.00 30.68 -36.85
N GLY A 513 -27.95 29.53 -37.52
CA GLY A 513 -28.59 29.34 -38.83
C GLY A 513 -30.12 29.47 -38.88
N THR A 514 -30.80 29.65 -37.74
CA THR A 514 -32.24 29.95 -37.67
C THR A 514 -32.54 31.00 -36.60
N SER A 515 -33.57 31.83 -36.81
CA SER A 515 -34.01 32.83 -35.83
C SER A 515 -34.45 32.22 -34.49
N VAL A 516 -35.04 31.02 -34.52
CA VAL A 516 -35.43 30.25 -33.33
C VAL A 516 -34.21 29.83 -32.51
N ALA A 517 -33.19 29.25 -33.16
CA ALA A 517 -31.96 28.85 -32.49
C ALA A 517 -31.17 30.06 -31.96
N GLN A 518 -31.15 31.17 -32.72
CA GLN A 518 -30.53 32.42 -32.27
C GLN A 518 -31.18 32.93 -30.99
N TRP A 519 -32.51 32.97 -30.94
CA TRP A 519 -33.22 33.46 -29.76
C TRP A 519 -32.96 32.59 -28.53
N VAL A 520 -32.97 31.26 -28.66
CA VAL A 520 -32.62 30.37 -27.54
C VAL A 520 -31.18 30.58 -27.07
N HIS A 521 -30.24 30.72 -28.02
CA HIS A 521 -28.84 31.01 -27.73
C HIS A 521 -28.67 32.32 -26.95
N ASP A 522 -29.30 33.41 -27.40
CA ASP A 522 -29.25 34.72 -26.75
C ASP A 522 -29.81 34.64 -25.32
N GLY A 523 -30.89 33.88 -25.11
CA GLY A 523 -31.46 33.64 -23.78
C GLY A 523 -30.49 32.91 -22.86
N MET A 524 -29.83 31.86 -23.34
CA MET A 524 -28.80 31.14 -22.57
C MET A 524 -27.57 32.00 -22.27
N ALA A 525 -27.18 32.89 -23.19
CA ALA A 525 -26.10 33.84 -23.01
C ALA A 525 -26.44 34.89 -21.92
N ILE A 526 -27.70 35.36 -21.89
CA ILE A 526 -28.21 36.22 -20.81
C ILE A 526 -28.21 35.46 -19.48
N GLU A 527 -28.70 34.22 -19.43
CA GLU A 527 -28.66 33.41 -18.19
C GLU A 527 -27.23 33.28 -17.65
N ARG A 528 -26.23 33.04 -18.51
CA ARG A 528 -24.81 33.01 -18.10
C ARG A 528 -24.36 34.32 -17.44
N GLN A 529 -24.72 35.46 -18.03
CA GLN A 529 -24.44 36.78 -17.44
C GLN A 529 -25.16 36.96 -16.09
N GLN A 530 -26.43 36.56 -16.00
CA GLN A 530 -27.21 36.62 -14.76
C GLN A 530 -26.56 35.80 -13.63
N PHE A 531 -26.15 34.56 -13.92
CA PHE A 531 -25.45 33.70 -12.95
C PHE A 531 -24.12 34.31 -12.50
N LEU A 532 -23.37 34.95 -13.41
CA LEU A 532 -22.13 35.64 -13.07
C LEU A 532 -22.40 36.85 -12.15
N ALA A 533 -23.44 37.63 -12.44
CA ALA A 533 -23.90 38.74 -11.59
C ALA A 533 -24.20 38.25 -10.17
N ILE A 534 -24.98 37.17 -10.05
CA ILE A 534 -25.37 36.56 -8.79
C ILE A 534 -24.14 36.07 -8.01
N ALA A 535 -23.19 35.42 -8.68
CA ALA A 535 -21.95 34.96 -8.06
C ALA A 535 -21.12 36.13 -7.52
N LEU A 536 -20.95 37.20 -8.31
CA LEU A 536 -20.24 38.41 -7.89
C LEU A 536 -20.95 39.14 -6.75
N LEU A 537 -22.28 39.23 -6.78
CA LEU A 537 -23.09 39.83 -5.70
C LEU A 537 -22.94 39.08 -4.38
N ARG A 538 -22.98 37.73 -4.42
CA ARG A 538 -22.73 36.91 -3.22
C ARG A 538 -21.33 37.16 -2.66
N ASN A 539 -20.31 37.12 -3.52
CA ASN A 539 -18.94 37.41 -3.13
C ASN A 539 -18.77 38.83 -2.57
N HIS A 540 -19.42 39.84 -3.14
CA HIS A 540 -19.37 41.22 -2.63
C HIS A 540 -20.07 41.37 -1.26
N ARG A 541 -21.16 40.64 -1.01
CA ARG A 541 -21.83 40.63 0.30
C ARG A 541 -20.93 40.08 1.40
N GLU A 542 -20.18 39.03 1.10
CA GLU A 542 -19.24 38.42 2.03
C GLU A 542 -17.93 39.23 2.15
N HIS A 543 -17.49 39.83 1.04
CA HIS A 543 -16.23 40.55 0.90
C HIS A 543 -16.41 41.86 0.12
N PRO A 544 -16.88 42.94 0.79
CA PRO A 544 -17.19 44.20 0.12
C PRO A 544 -15.95 44.85 -0.53
N LEU A 545 -16.01 45.02 -1.85
CA LEU A 545 -14.94 45.59 -2.68
C LEU A 545 -15.53 46.46 -3.80
N GLN A 546 -15.04 47.69 -3.93
CA GLN A 546 -15.49 48.64 -4.95
C GLN A 546 -15.30 48.10 -6.37
N GLU A 547 -14.13 47.51 -6.67
CA GLU A 547 -13.84 46.92 -7.99
C GLU A 547 -14.86 45.82 -8.39
N THR A 548 -15.30 45.02 -7.42
CA THR A 548 -16.33 43.99 -7.63
C THR A 548 -17.68 44.65 -7.92
N TRP A 549 -18.02 45.72 -7.19
CA TRP A 549 -19.25 46.48 -7.41
C TRP A 549 -19.29 47.19 -8.77
N ASP A 550 -18.16 47.75 -9.21
CA ASP A 550 -18.03 48.37 -10.54
C ASP A 550 -18.25 47.33 -11.65
N SER A 551 -17.75 46.10 -11.44
CA SER A 551 -17.96 44.98 -12.37
C SER A 551 -19.43 44.54 -12.40
N ILE A 552 -20.10 44.46 -11.25
CA ILE A 552 -21.54 44.17 -11.14
C ILE A 552 -22.36 45.23 -11.87
N THR A 553 -22.04 46.51 -11.68
CA THR A 553 -22.77 47.64 -12.30
C THR A 553 -22.68 47.57 -13.83
N LYS A 554 -21.47 47.41 -14.38
CA LYS A 554 -21.27 47.25 -15.83
C LYS A 554 -22.03 46.04 -16.39
N LEU A 555 -22.06 44.95 -15.63
CA LEU A 555 -22.74 43.73 -16.05
C LEU A 555 -24.27 43.89 -16.03
N ARG A 556 -24.83 44.63 -15.06
CA ARG A 556 -26.26 44.99 -15.04
C ARG A 556 -26.66 45.90 -16.21
N ASP A 557 -25.83 46.87 -16.56
CA ASP A 557 -26.08 47.75 -17.73
C ASP A 557 -26.14 46.93 -19.04
N ASN A 558 -25.19 46.01 -19.21
CA ASN A 558 -25.15 45.11 -20.37
C ASN A 558 -26.34 44.13 -20.38
N LEU A 559 -26.71 43.59 -19.22
CA LEU A 559 -27.89 42.74 -19.08
C LEU A 559 -29.16 43.48 -19.48
N ASN A 560 -29.37 44.71 -19.02
CA ASN A 560 -30.55 45.51 -19.37
C ASN A 560 -30.67 45.73 -20.89
N LEU A 561 -29.54 46.03 -21.56
CA LEU A 561 -29.51 46.17 -23.02
C LEU A 561 -29.83 44.85 -23.73
N SER A 562 -29.26 43.74 -23.25
CA SER A 562 -29.46 42.41 -23.85
C SER A 562 -30.89 41.90 -23.63
N LEU A 563 -31.44 42.09 -22.42
CA LEU A 563 -32.82 41.77 -22.06
C LEU A 563 -33.80 42.52 -22.96
N LYS A 564 -33.61 43.82 -23.17
CA LYS A 564 -34.49 44.61 -24.05
C LYS A 564 -34.54 44.02 -25.47
N LYS A 565 -33.38 43.75 -26.07
CA LYS A 565 -33.29 43.14 -27.42
C LYS A 565 -33.91 41.74 -27.46
N PHE A 566 -33.63 40.93 -26.45
CA PHE A 566 -34.18 39.58 -26.32
C PHE A 566 -35.71 39.59 -26.23
N ARG A 567 -36.29 40.54 -25.49
CA ARG A 567 -37.74 40.73 -25.35
C ARG A 567 -38.39 41.21 -26.64
N GLU A 568 -37.74 42.11 -27.38
CA GLU A 568 -38.19 42.53 -28.72
C GLU A 568 -38.29 41.32 -29.66
N CYS A 569 -37.25 40.50 -29.75
CA CYS A 569 -37.25 39.26 -30.56
C CYS A 569 -38.26 38.22 -30.06
N GLN A 570 -38.44 38.10 -28.73
CA GLN A 570 -39.41 37.18 -28.13
C GLN A 570 -40.85 37.47 -28.58
N ARG A 571 -41.21 38.75 -28.82
CA ARG A 571 -42.55 39.12 -29.33
C ARG A 571 -42.81 38.57 -30.72
N GLU A 572 -41.77 38.47 -31.54
CA GLU A 572 -41.88 38.01 -32.93
C GLU A 572 -41.85 36.49 -33.01
N ILE A 573 -40.92 35.87 -32.30
CA ILE A 573 -40.69 34.42 -32.31
C ILE A 573 -41.72 33.69 -31.45
N TYR A 574 -42.18 34.33 -30.37
CA TYR A 574 -43.05 33.70 -29.38
C TYR A 574 -44.13 34.65 -28.82
N PRO A 575 -45.05 35.15 -29.68
CA PRO A 575 -46.00 36.25 -29.38
C PRO A 575 -47.03 35.97 -28.28
N ARG A 576 -47.17 34.72 -27.81
CA ARG A 576 -48.16 34.31 -26.79
C ARG A 576 -47.70 34.58 -25.35
N VAL A 577 -46.53 35.16 -25.14
CA VAL A 577 -46.01 35.50 -23.81
C VAL A 577 -46.37 36.94 -23.48
N THR A 578 -47.13 37.14 -22.41
CA THR A 578 -47.41 38.47 -21.86
C THR A 578 -46.14 39.02 -21.19
N LEU A 579 -45.40 39.87 -21.90
CA LEU A 579 -44.10 40.39 -21.43
C LEU A 579 -44.21 41.41 -20.29
N SER A 580 -45.35 42.11 -20.16
CA SER A 580 -45.52 43.25 -19.25
C SER A 580 -45.48 42.91 -17.75
N ALA A 581 -45.36 41.64 -17.38
CA ALA A 581 -45.30 41.17 -15.98
C ALA A 581 -44.01 40.37 -15.68
N LEU A 582 -43.03 40.37 -16.58
CA LEU A 582 -41.87 39.48 -16.51
C LEU A 582 -40.55 40.15 -16.14
N ASP A 583 -40.43 41.46 -16.36
CA ASP A 583 -39.20 42.19 -16.10
C ASP A 583 -39.27 42.85 -14.71
N VAL A 584 -38.32 42.51 -13.85
CA VAL A 584 -38.13 43.04 -12.50
C VAL A 584 -36.99 44.07 -12.52
N ASP A 585 -36.97 44.99 -11.55
CA ASP A 585 -35.92 46.04 -11.45
C ASP A 585 -34.49 45.48 -11.31
N GLU A 586 -34.36 44.18 -11.00
CA GLU A 586 -33.10 43.46 -10.89
C GLU A 586 -32.90 42.53 -12.12
N PRO A 587 -32.06 42.92 -13.10
CA PRO A 587 -31.88 42.16 -14.34
C PRO A 587 -31.28 40.77 -14.12
N GLU A 588 -30.52 40.56 -13.05
CA GLU A 588 -29.91 39.27 -12.70
C GLU A 588 -30.88 38.17 -12.25
N ILE A 589 -32.13 38.51 -11.90
CA ILE A 589 -33.16 37.53 -11.47
C ILE A 589 -34.35 37.46 -12.44
N THR A 590 -34.29 38.21 -13.54
CA THR A 590 -35.35 38.25 -14.56
C THR A 590 -35.43 36.92 -15.31
N ALA A 591 -36.59 36.24 -15.28
CA ALA A 591 -36.74 34.93 -15.90
C ALA A 591 -36.73 35.00 -17.45
N MET A 592 -35.94 34.14 -18.11
CA MET A 592 -35.83 34.17 -19.57
C MET A 592 -36.99 33.53 -20.32
N GLN A 593 -37.81 32.72 -19.64
CA GLN A 593 -38.95 32.02 -20.24
C GLN A 593 -38.57 31.11 -21.42
N LEU A 594 -37.34 30.58 -21.41
CA LEU A 594 -36.94 29.50 -22.30
C LEU A 594 -37.83 28.25 -22.08
N PRO A 595 -37.98 27.36 -23.08
CA PRO A 595 -38.82 26.18 -22.95
C PRO A 595 -38.57 25.36 -21.67
N SER A 596 -37.33 25.17 -21.23
CA SER A 596 -36.98 24.46 -19.99
C SER A 596 -37.55 25.11 -18.73
N TYR A 597 -37.47 26.44 -18.61
CA TYR A 597 -38.04 27.22 -17.51
C TYR A 597 -39.56 27.01 -17.43
N ARG A 598 -40.22 27.08 -18.58
CA ARG A 598 -41.68 27.00 -18.65
C ARG A 598 -42.20 25.61 -18.34
N MET A 599 -41.52 24.58 -18.84
CA MET A 599 -41.82 23.19 -18.53
C MET A 599 -41.64 22.88 -17.04
N LYS A 600 -40.57 23.39 -16.41
CA LYS A 600 -40.35 23.29 -14.96
C LYS A 600 -41.53 23.88 -14.16
N HIS A 601 -42.07 25.00 -14.61
CA HIS A 601 -43.16 25.72 -13.94
C HIS A 601 -44.57 25.27 -14.37
N GLY A 602 -44.70 24.09 -15.00
CA GLY A 602 -46.00 23.51 -15.34
C GLY A 602 -46.77 24.25 -16.43
N GLN A 603 -46.13 25.18 -17.13
CA GLN A 603 -46.72 25.96 -18.22
C GLN A 603 -46.76 25.12 -19.51
N ARG A 604 -47.51 24.02 -19.51
CA ARG A 604 -47.71 23.18 -20.70
C ARG A 604 -48.59 23.91 -21.71
N GLN A 605 -48.06 24.26 -22.87
CA GLN A 605 -48.86 24.82 -23.97
C GLN A 605 -49.49 23.72 -24.85
N ARG A 606 -50.67 24.02 -25.42
CA ARG A 606 -51.25 23.27 -26.54
C ARG A 606 -50.34 23.46 -27.77
N PRO A 607 -50.13 22.43 -28.62
CA PRO A 607 -49.22 22.52 -29.76
C PRO A 607 -49.56 23.72 -30.67
N THR A 608 -48.58 24.57 -30.90
CA THR A 608 -48.71 25.73 -31.79
C THR A 608 -48.16 25.38 -33.17
N ILE A 609 -49.03 25.43 -34.18
CA ILE A 609 -48.65 25.30 -35.59
C ILE A 609 -48.14 26.67 -36.05
N ASP A 610 -46.93 26.75 -36.58
CA ASP A 610 -46.36 27.97 -37.17
C ASP A 610 -47.00 28.31 -38.52
N GLN A 611 -46.61 29.44 -39.13
CA GLN A 611 -47.14 29.89 -40.43
C GLN A 611 -46.87 28.92 -41.58
N THR A 612 -46.00 27.92 -41.37
CA THR A 612 -45.60 26.89 -42.35
C THR A 612 -46.23 25.52 -42.11
N GLY A 613 -47.00 25.33 -41.02
CA GLY A 613 -47.63 24.05 -40.70
C GLY A 613 -46.91 23.18 -39.67
N ASP A 614 -45.79 23.64 -39.10
CA ASP A 614 -44.95 22.86 -38.18
C ASP A 614 -45.15 23.24 -36.70
N ASN A 615 -44.84 22.31 -35.79
CA ASN A 615 -44.95 22.53 -34.35
C ASN A 615 -43.79 23.41 -33.79
N LEU A 616 -44.03 24.71 -33.66
CA LEU A 616 -43.05 25.70 -33.16
C LEU A 616 -42.52 25.37 -31.76
N ASP A 617 -43.39 24.84 -30.89
CA ASP A 617 -43.01 24.46 -29.53
C ASP A 617 -42.02 23.28 -29.53
N SER A 618 -42.12 22.37 -30.51
CA SER A 618 -41.12 21.32 -30.71
C SER A 618 -39.80 21.90 -31.21
N LYS A 619 -39.84 22.81 -32.21
CA LYS A 619 -38.62 23.45 -32.76
C LYS A 619 -37.82 24.20 -31.69
N LEU A 620 -38.50 24.97 -30.83
CA LEU A 620 -37.88 25.68 -29.70
C LEU A 620 -37.28 24.72 -28.67
N ARG A 621 -38.02 23.67 -28.32
CA ARG A 621 -37.55 22.62 -27.39
C ARG A 621 -36.32 21.90 -27.95
N ASP A 622 -36.35 21.52 -29.21
CA ASP A 622 -35.27 20.77 -29.86
C ASP A 622 -34.01 21.65 -30.01
N ALA A 623 -34.17 22.94 -30.33
CA ALA A 623 -33.07 23.92 -30.35
C ALA A 623 -32.44 24.10 -28.96
N GLU A 624 -33.23 24.21 -27.90
CA GLU A 624 -32.72 24.31 -26.52
C GLU A 624 -32.04 23.02 -26.07
N ILE A 625 -32.57 21.84 -26.41
CA ILE A 625 -31.89 20.56 -26.14
C ILE A 625 -30.51 20.54 -26.79
N GLN A 626 -30.40 20.90 -28.08
CA GLN A 626 -29.13 20.90 -28.79
C GLN A 626 -28.12 21.86 -28.14
N LEU A 627 -28.52 23.10 -27.86
CA LEU A 627 -27.65 24.09 -27.24
C LEU A 627 -27.26 23.71 -25.79
N CYS A 628 -28.17 23.16 -25.00
CA CYS A 628 -27.84 22.66 -23.65
C CYS A 628 -26.87 21.47 -23.69
N CYS A 629 -26.99 20.57 -24.66
CA CYS A 629 -26.02 19.50 -24.88
C CYS A 629 -24.63 20.07 -25.19
N CYS A 630 -24.53 21.04 -26.10
CA CYS A 630 -23.29 21.75 -26.41
C CYS A 630 -22.72 22.49 -25.19
N GLN A 631 -23.57 23.18 -24.41
CA GLN A 631 -23.18 23.89 -23.19
C GLN A 631 -22.69 22.94 -22.09
N ALA A 632 -23.31 21.77 -21.94
CA ALA A 632 -22.85 20.76 -20.98
C ALA A 632 -21.51 20.12 -21.41
N GLN A 633 -21.32 19.85 -22.70
CA GLN A 633 -20.07 19.33 -23.26
C GLN A 633 -18.91 20.33 -23.12
N SER A 634 -19.12 21.60 -23.47
CA SER A 634 -18.11 22.66 -23.30
C SER A 634 -17.92 23.05 -21.83
N GLY A 635 -18.99 23.01 -21.03
CA GLY A 635 -18.99 23.38 -19.62
C GLY A 635 -18.11 22.50 -18.76
N ILE A 636 -18.02 21.19 -19.04
CA ILE A 636 -17.09 20.33 -18.30
C ILE A 636 -15.62 20.69 -18.56
N LEU A 637 -15.28 21.11 -19.78
CA LEU A 637 -13.94 21.56 -20.15
C LEU A 637 -13.63 22.87 -19.43
N ALA A 638 -14.61 23.77 -19.35
CA ALA A 638 -14.50 25.00 -18.58
C ALA A 638 -14.30 24.73 -17.08
N VAL A 639 -15.00 23.75 -16.50
CA VAL A 639 -14.81 23.33 -15.09
C VAL A 639 -13.40 22.78 -14.85
N ARG A 640 -12.88 21.95 -15.76
CA ARG A 640 -11.50 21.44 -15.71
C ARG A 640 -10.48 22.58 -15.79
N ASP A 641 -10.67 23.49 -16.73
CA ASP A 641 -9.80 24.63 -16.93
C ASP A 641 -9.77 25.57 -15.74
N ALA A 642 -10.93 25.87 -15.15
CA ALA A 642 -11.02 26.65 -13.91
C ALA A 642 -10.36 25.93 -12.73
N SER A 643 -10.45 24.60 -12.67
CA SER A 643 -9.80 23.79 -11.64
C SER A 643 -8.27 23.79 -11.77
N LEU A 644 -7.73 23.70 -12.99
CA LEU A 644 -6.30 23.83 -13.27
C LEU A 644 -5.78 25.25 -13.01
N ALA A 645 -6.55 26.26 -13.36
CA ALA A 645 -6.19 27.65 -13.03
C ALA A 645 -6.15 27.88 -11.52
N LEU A 646 -7.09 27.32 -10.76
CA LEU A 646 -7.08 27.36 -9.30
C LEU A 646 -5.84 26.65 -8.72
N SER A 647 -5.45 25.50 -9.27
CA SER A 647 -4.21 24.80 -8.92
C SER A 647 -2.97 25.67 -9.17
N ALA A 648 -2.89 26.31 -10.33
CA ALA A 648 -1.81 27.24 -10.67
C ALA A 648 -1.75 28.44 -9.71
N VAL A 649 -2.90 29.03 -9.37
CA VAL A 649 -3.00 30.13 -8.39
C VAL A 649 -2.51 29.71 -7.01
N LYS A 650 -2.88 28.50 -6.54
CA LYS A 650 -2.37 27.95 -5.27
C LYS A 650 -0.85 27.80 -5.31
N LYS A 651 -0.30 27.31 -6.41
CA LYS A 651 1.15 27.16 -6.55
C LYS A 651 1.89 28.49 -6.59
N ALA A 652 1.42 29.44 -7.39
CA ALA A 652 2.01 30.77 -7.47
C ALA A 652 1.97 31.47 -6.11
N ARG A 653 0.89 31.27 -5.34
CA ARG A 653 0.79 31.78 -3.96
C ARG A 653 1.92 31.31 -3.05
N GLU A 654 2.30 30.03 -3.11
CA GLU A 654 3.41 29.48 -2.31
C GLU A 654 4.76 30.12 -2.67
N LEU A 655 4.94 30.49 -3.94
CA LEU A 655 6.21 31.00 -4.46
C LEU A 655 6.36 32.52 -4.24
N ASP A 656 5.29 33.28 -4.50
CA ASP A 656 5.36 34.74 -4.66
C ASP A 656 5.12 35.52 -3.36
N TYR A 657 4.42 34.97 -2.37
CA TYR A 657 3.97 35.74 -1.21
C TYR A 657 4.60 35.25 0.11
N ARG A 658 5.29 36.18 0.79
CA ARG A 658 5.77 36.04 2.18
C ARG A 658 5.28 37.23 3.02
N GLY A 659 4.91 36.99 4.28
CA GLY A 659 4.45 38.03 5.21
C GLY A 659 2.96 38.40 5.10
N GLN A 660 2.44 39.08 6.13
CA GLN A 660 0.99 39.25 6.36
C GLN A 660 0.26 39.97 5.21
N GLY A 661 0.82 41.05 4.66
CA GLY A 661 0.19 41.81 3.56
C GLY A 661 0.11 41.05 2.23
N GLY A 662 1.12 40.23 1.93
CA GLY A 662 1.12 39.34 0.77
C GLY A 662 0.12 38.18 0.92
N ILE A 663 -0.02 37.65 2.13
CA ILE A 663 -1.00 36.61 2.46
C ILE A 663 -2.44 37.11 2.22
N THR A 664 -2.78 38.34 2.63
CA THR A 664 -4.13 38.90 2.42
C THR A 664 -4.44 39.19 0.95
N ARG A 665 -3.45 39.64 0.15
CA ARG A 665 -3.65 39.85 -1.30
C ARG A 665 -3.84 38.52 -2.04
N SER A 666 -2.98 37.53 -1.76
CA SER A 666 -3.09 36.21 -2.37
C SER A 666 -4.37 35.46 -1.99
N GLN A 667 -4.88 35.65 -0.76
CA GLN A 667 -6.17 35.08 -0.34
C GLN A 667 -7.33 35.57 -1.21
N ARG A 668 -7.35 36.86 -1.58
CA ARG A 668 -8.39 37.43 -2.47
C ARG A 668 -8.37 36.82 -3.86
N ASN A 669 -7.17 36.62 -4.41
CA ASN A 669 -7.01 36.02 -5.73
C ASN A 669 -7.42 34.54 -5.73
N LEU A 670 -7.15 33.82 -4.64
CA LEU A 670 -7.62 32.45 -4.44
C LEU A 670 -9.16 32.39 -4.43
N GLN A 671 -9.81 33.27 -3.67
CA GLN A 671 -11.28 33.36 -3.60
C GLN A 671 -11.89 33.62 -4.99
N LYS A 672 -11.29 34.50 -5.79
CA LYS A 672 -11.77 34.79 -7.15
C LYS A 672 -11.63 33.58 -8.07
N ALA A 673 -10.54 32.83 -7.99
CA ALA A 673 -10.36 31.59 -8.76
C ALA A 673 -11.36 30.49 -8.31
N GLU A 674 -11.64 30.39 -7.01
CA GLU A 674 -12.66 29.48 -6.46
C GLU A 674 -14.05 29.85 -6.97
N LEU A 675 -14.42 31.14 -6.92
CA LEU A 675 -15.69 31.66 -7.44
C LEU A 675 -15.89 31.30 -8.91
N MET A 676 -14.86 31.49 -9.74
CA MET A 676 -14.93 31.14 -11.17
C MET A 676 -15.14 29.64 -11.39
N LYS A 677 -14.49 28.78 -10.58
CA LYS A 677 -14.71 27.34 -10.65
C LYS A 677 -16.15 26.97 -10.27
N GLU A 678 -16.68 27.54 -9.19
CA GLU A 678 -18.06 27.29 -8.75
C GLU A 678 -19.11 27.81 -9.73
N PHE A 679 -18.83 28.94 -10.37
CA PHE A 679 -19.64 29.48 -11.46
C PHE A 679 -19.74 28.49 -12.63
N GLU A 680 -18.62 27.94 -13.11
CA GLU A 680 -18.66 26.98 -14.23
C GLU A 680 -19.36 25.66 -13.84
N ILE A 681 -19.20 25.19 -12.59
CA ILE A 681 -19.97 24.05 -12.07
C ILE A 681 -21.48 24.35 -12.10
N THR A 682 -21.86 25.56 -11.71
CA THR A 682 -23.25 26.03 -11.71
C THR A 682 -23.80 26.04 -13.14
N MET A 683 -23.07 26.62 -14.09
CA MET A 683 -23.47 26.67 -15.49
C MET A 683 -23.67 25.29 -16.10
N TYR A 684 -22.73 24.37 -15.88
CA TYR A 684 -22.86 22.98 -16.32
C TYR A 684 -24.12 22.31 -15.74
N ASN A 685 -24.36 22.48 -14.43
CA ASN A 685 -25.52 21.87 -13.78
C ASN A 685 -26.84 22.53 -14.19
N THR A 686 -26.84 23.82 -14.54
CA THR A 686 -27.99 24.51 -15.11
C THR A 686 -28.36 23.91 -16.47
N ALA A 687 -27.40 23.73 -17.37
CA ALA A 687 -27.60 23.06 -18.67
C ALA A 687 -28.18 21.64 -18.48
N ARG A 688 -27.60 20.86 -17.56
CA ARG A 688 -28.12 19.52 -17.20
C ARG A 688 -29.56 19.59 -16.68
N THR A 689 -29.85 20.56 -15.82
CA THR A 689 -31.19 20.73 -15.23
C THR A 689 -32.21 21.12 -16.30
N ALA A 690 -31.83 21.96 -17.27
CA ALA A 690 -32.66 22.28 -18.42
C ALA A 690 -32.98 21.03 -19.26
N LEU A 691 -31.98 20.18 -19.57
CA LEU A 691 -32.18 18.90 -20.27
C LEU A 691 -33.16 17.96 -19.53
N ILE A 692 -33.14 17.96 -18.20
CA ILE A 692 -34.11 17.19 -17.39
C ILE A 692 -35.52 17.76 -17.56
N HIS A 693 -35.69 19.08 -17.45
CA HIS A 693 -37.01 19.70 -17.60
C HIS A 693 -37.58 19.56 -19.02
N LEU A 694 -36.71 19.56 -20.04
CA LEU A 694 -37.07 19.33 -21.44
C LEU A 694 -37.42 17.87 -21.73
N GLY A 695 -37.28 16.97 -20.76
CA GLY A 695 -37.54 15.54 -20.90
C GLY A 695 -36.51 14.81 -21.77
N HIS A 696 -35.33 15.41 -22.00
CA HIS A 696 -34.24 14.78 -22.75
C HIS A 696 -33.49 13.74 -21.92
N MET A 697 -33.42 13.94 -20.60
CA MET A 697 -32.81 12.99 -19.68
C MET A 697 -33.57 12.89 -18.35
N LYS A 698 -33.41 11.77 -17.63
CA LYS A 698 -34.00 11.59 -16.29
C LYS A 698 -33.13 12.25 -15.23
N LYS A 699 -33.73 12.63 -14.09
CA LYS A 699 -33.04 13.30 -12.99
C LYS A 699 -31.90 12.45 -12.38
N ASP A 700 -32.12 11.14 -12.31
CA ASP A 700 -31.22 10.09 -11.81
C ASP A 700 -30.23 9.57 -12.87
N ALA A 701 -30.32 10.05 -14.11
CA ALA A 701 -29.40 9.63 -15.17
C ALA A 701 -27.97 10.14 -14.90
N VAL A 702 -27.02 9.22 -15.00
CA VAL A 702 -25.57 9.47 -14.91
C VAL A 702 -24.94 9.72 -16.29
N GLU A 703 -25.64 9.34 -17.36
CA GLU A 703 -25.26 9.58 -18.76
C GLU A 703 -26.39 10.35 -19.49
N PRO A 704 -26.07 11.18 -20.50
CA PRO A 704 -24.73 11.56 -20.96
C PRO A 704 -24.02 12.58 -20.05
N PHE A 705 -24.76 13.22 -19.14
CA PHE A 705 -24.24 14.29 -18.26
C PHE A 705 -24.54 13.99 -16.78
N GLN A 706 -23.53 13.56 -16.03
CA GLN A 706 -23.65 13.39 -14.57
C GLN A 706 -23.67 14.75 -13.85
N PRO A 707 -24.33 14.91 -12.70
CA PRO A 707 -24.25 16.14 -11.92
C PRO A 707 -22.83 16.36 -11.39
N LEU A 708 -22.35 17.61 -11.40
CA LEU A 708 -21.02 17.96 -10.89
C LEU A 708 -21.11 18.68 -9.56
N SER A 709 -20.22 18.32 -8.64
CA SER A 709 -19.97 19.02 -7.39
C SER A 709 -18.47 19.32 -7.26
N ASN A 710 -18.11 20.12 -6.25
CA ASN A 710 -16.70 20.36 -5.90
C ASN A 710 -15.88 19.06 -5.71
N ARG A 711 -16.51 17.96 -5.28
CA ARG A 711 -15.87 16.65 -5.16
C ARG A 711 -15.51 16.05 -6.52
N ASN A 712 -16.36 16.24 -7.52
CA ASN A 712 -16.16 15.74 -8.88
C ASN A 712 -15.06 16.50 -9.63
N THR A 713 -14.70 17.71 -9.20
CA THR A 713 -13.63 18.50 -9.83
C THR A 713 -12.26 18.27 -9.22
N ARG A 714 -12.15 17.49 -8.13
CA ARG A 714 -10.87 17.19 -7.48
C ARG A 714 -9.91 16.57 -8.49
N ARG A 715 -8.69 17.06 -8.54
CA ARG A 715 -7.56 16.45 -9.26
C ARG A 715 -6.36 16.35 -8.34
N LYS A 716 -5.55 15.32 -8.47
CA LYS A 716 -4.22 15.29 -7.84
C LYS A 716 -3.36 16.41 -8.43
N GLU A 717 -2.86 17.28 -7.58
CA GLU A 717 -2.02 18.42 -7.95
C GLU A 717 -0.71 17.91 -8.59
N THR A 718 -0.52 18.12 -9.90
CA THR A 718 0.64 17.56 -10.63
C THR A 718 1.94 18.26 -10.31
N HIS A 719 1.86 19.52 -9.87
CA HIS A 719 2.99 20.32 -9.42
C HIS A 719 3.48 19.93 -8.01
N LEU A 720 2.68 19.15 -7.26
CA LEU A 720 3.10 18.52 -6.02
C LEU A 720 3.64 17.12 -6.31
N HIS A 721 4.51 16.65 -5.41
CA HIS A 721 4.88 15.25 -5.39
C HIS A 721 3.68 14.42 -4.93
N ARG A 722 3.66 13.15 -5.36
CA ARG A 722 2.65 12.18 -4.96
C ARG A 722 2.64 12.02 -3.43
N ALA A 723 1.45 12.01 -2.84
CA ALA A 723 1.21 11.85 -1.42
C ALA A 723 0.94 10.38 -1.04
N THR A 724 1.10 10.06 0.25
CA THR A 724 0.73 8.76 0.82
C THR A 724 -0.76 8.50 0.60
N GLY A 725 -1.12 7.32 0.08
CA GLY A 725 -2.51 6.93 -0.19
C GLY A 725 -3.05 7.32 -1.58
N ASP A 726 -2.30 8.06 -2.40
CA ASP A 726 -2.75 8.50 -3.72
C ASP A 726 -3.14 7.34 -4.66
N SER A 727 -2.59 6.13 -4.51
CA SER A 727 -2.97 4.98 -5.35
C SER A 727 -4.41 4.50 -5.15
N ARG A 728 -5.06 4.84 -4.03
CA ARG A 728 -6.46 4.48 -3.74
C ARG A 728 -7.42 5.66 -3.91
N LEU A 729 -6.88 6.84 -4.18
CA LEU A 729 -7.64 8.05 -4.40
C LEU A 729 -7.68 8.34 -5.89
N PHE A 730 -8.86 8.35 -6.49
CA PHE A 730 -9.04 8.70 -7.89
C PHE A 730 -9.27 10.21 -8.03
N ASP A 731 -8.99 10.73 -9.22
CA ASP A 731 -9.48 12.05 -9.58
C ASP A 731 -11.02 12.07 -9.50
N GLY A 732 -11.60 13.25 -9.52
CA GLY A 732 -13.04 13.41 -9.58
C GLY A 732 -13.55 13.06 -10.97
N THR A 733 -14.82 12.66 -11.06
CA THR A 733 -15.43 12.18 -12.30
C THR A 733 -15.40 13.20 -13.45
N ALA A 734 -15.22 14.49 -13.14
CA ALA A 734 -15.03 15.51 -14.16
C ALA A 734 -13.83 15.21 -15.06
N TRP A 735 -12.83 14.44 -14.63
CA TRP A 735 -11.56 14.20 -15.35
C TRP A 735 -11.53 12.95 -16.22
N TYR A 736 -12.41 11.96 -16.03
CA TYR A 736 -12.35 10.66 -16.76
C TYR A 736 -13.71 10.03 -17.12
N LEU A 737 -14.83 10.68 -16.84
CA LEU A 737 -16.14 10.18 -17.28
C LEU A 737 -16.72 11.17 -18.28
N GLN A 738 -16.32 11.08 -19.56
CA GLN A 738 -17.09 11.64 -20.67
C GLN A 738 -16.61 11.16 -22.04
N SER A 739 -17.07 9.97 -22.42
CA SER A 739 -17.12 9.51 -23.80
C SER A 739 -18.57 9.19 -24.18
N CYS A 740 -19.42 10.22 -24.22
CA CYS A 740 -20.61 10.20 -25.07
C CYS A 740 -20.30 11.05 -26.30
N SER A 741 -19.74 10.38 -27.32
CA SER A 741 -19.70 10.87 -28.69
C SER A 741 -21.12 10.91 -29.24
N VAL A 742 -21.87 11.96 -28.88
CA VAL A 742 -23.03 12.34 -29.67
C VAL A 742 -22.46 13.13 -30.84
N GLU A 743 -22.28 12.47 -31.97
CA GLU A 743 -21.88 13.10 -33.23
C GLU A 743 -23.00 14.05 -33.69
N PHE A 744 -22.98 15.28 -33.19
CA PHE A 744 -23.70 16.37 -33.82
C PHE A 744 -22.73 17.09 -34.77
N ALA A 745 -23.04 17.03 -36.06
CA ALA A 745 -22.34 17.76 -37.11
C ALA A 745 -22.33 19.26 -36.75
N GLY A 746 -21.15 19.80 -36.43
CA GLY A 746 -20.95 21.20 -36.03
C GLY A 746 -20.26 21.41 -34.67
N ALA A 747 -20.24 20.41 -33.78
CA ALA A 747 -19.65 20.56 -32.45
C ALA A 747 -18.11 20.64 -32.42
N ARG A 748 -17.43 20.24 -33.50
CA ARG A 748 -15.96 20.21 -33.58
C ARG A 748 -15.30 21.58 -33.77
N GLU A 749 -16.04 22.61 -34.18
CA GLU A 749 -15.45 23.93 -34.51
C GLU A 749 -15.54 24.99 -33.40
N ILE A 750 -16.20 24.72 -32.26
CA ILE A 750 -16.48 25.75 -31.23
C ILE A 750 -15.53 25.67 -30.02
N VAL A 751 -14.64 24.67 -29.94
CA VAL A 751 -13.69 24.53 -28.83
C VAL A 751 -12.37 25.25 -29.14
N THR A 752 -12.39 26.58 -29.07
CA THR A 752 -11.14 27.34 -28.93
C THR A 752 -10.63 27.25 -27.47
N PRO A 753 -9.33 27.04 -27.24
CA PRO A 753 -8.75 27.04 -25.90
C PRO A 753 -9.12 28.28 -25.10
N LEU A 754 -9.48 28.08 -23.83
CA LEU A 754 -9.83 29.08 -22.82
C LEU A 754 -8.68 30.04 -22.45
N CYS A 755 -7.56 30.04 -23.17
CA CYS A 755 -6.41 30.83 -22.76
C CYS A 755 -5.50 31.24 -23.93
N ASN A 756 -5.48 32.55 -24.22
CA ASN A 756 -4.51 33.17 -25.13
C ASN A 756 -3.16 33.49 -24.45
N GLU A 757 -2.97 33.15 -23.18
CA GLU A 757 -1.66 33.24 -22.52
C GLU A 757 -0.87 31.94 -22.72
N GLU A 758 0.14 32.00 -23.58
CA GLU A 758 1.05 30.90 -23.95
C GLU A 758 1.57 30.12 -22.73
N LYS A 759 1.82 30.82 -21.61
CA LYS A 759 2.33 30.24 -20.36
C LYS A 759 1.30 29.37 -19.62
N LEU A 760 0.03 29.75 -19.56
CA LEU A 760 -1.00 28.96 -18.85
C LEU A 760 -1.37 27.74 -19.69
N ALA A 761 -1.44 27.91 -21.02
CA ALA A 761 -1.61 26.80 -21.94
C ALA A 761 -0.46 25.78 -21.82
N ALA A 762 0.79 26.24 -21.72
CA ALA A 762 1.95 25.37 -21.49
C ALA A 762 1.88 24.65 -20.12
N TYR A 763 1.46 25.35 -19.06
CA TYR A 763 1.25 24.72 -17.74
C TYR A 763 0.20 23.61 -17.78
N LYS A 764 -0.96 23.87 -18.40
CA LYS A 764 -2.04 22.88 -18.54
C LYS A 764 -1.56 21.66 -19.32
N LYS A 765 -0.89 21.87 -20.46
CA LYS A 765 -0.34 20.78 -21.28
C LYS A 765 0.67 19.92 -20.52
N GLU A 766 1.55 20.54 -19.74
CA GLU A 766 2.49 19.82 -18.88
C GLU A 766 1.77 19.08 -17.75
N SER A 767 0.74 19.68 -17.14
CA SER A 767 -0.08 19.04 -16.11
C SER A 767 -0.79 17.80 -16.63
N ASP A 768 -1.40 17.86 -17.81
CA ASP A 768 -2.09 16.73 -18.44
C ASP A 768 -1.12 15.61 -18.81
N ARG A 769 0.05 15.97 -19.36
CA ARG A 769 1.13 15.02 -19.62
C ARG A 769 1.54 14.27 -18.34
N VAL A 770 1.82 15.00 -17.26
CA VAL A 770 2.24 14.41 -15.97
C VAL A 770 1.13 13.56 -15.36
N GLN A 771 -0.14 13.98 -15.47
CA GLN A 771 -1.29 13.18 -15.01
C GLN A 771 -1.35 11.84 -15.76
N TRP A 772 -1.22 11.87 -17.09
CA TRP A 772 -1.23 10.66 -17.91
C TRP A 772 -0.11 9.69 -17.51
N PHE A 773 1.14 10.17 -17.37
CA PHE A 773 2.26 9.32 -16.93
C PHE A 773 2.07 8.74 -15.52
N ARG A 774 1.56 9.55 -14.58
CA ARG A 774 1.30 9.07 -13.21
C ARG A 774 0.18 8.02 -13.20
N ALA A 775 -0.88 8.22 -13.99
CA ALA A 775 -1.97 7.23 -14.11
C ALA A 775 -1.49 5.93 -14.77
N GLU A 776 -0.67 6.02 -15.83
CA GLU A 776 -0.04 4.87 -16.49
C GLU A 776 0.81 4.06 -15.50
N ALA A 777 1.67 4.74 -14.73
CA ALA A 777 2.50 4.07 -13.72
C ALA A 777 1.66 3.35 -12.67
N GLU A 778 0.60 3.98 -12.14
CA GLU A 778 -0.30 3.34 -11.17
C GLU A 778 -0.99 2.10 -11.76
N MET A 779 -1.52 2.20 -12.98
CA MET A 779 -2.12 1.06 -13.68
C MET A 779 -1.13 -0.10 -13.78
N TYR A 780 0.11 0.15 -14.23
CA TYR A 780 1.12 -0.91 -14.33
C TYR A 780 1.54 -1.46 -12.96
N ARG A 781 1.68 -0.64 -11.91
CA ARG A 781 2.03 -1.16 -10.57
C ARG A 781 0.95 -2.04 -9.99
N TRP A 782 -0.34 -1.73 -10.20
CA TRP A 782 -1.44 -2.60 -9.77
C TRP A 782 -1.52 -3.88 -10.60
N LEU A 783 -1.26 -3.81 -11.90
CA LEU A 783 -1.14 -4.99 -12.76
C LEU A 783 -0.03 -5.94 -12.30
N GLU A 784 1.18 -5.41 -12.15
CA GLU A 784 2.33 -6.17 -11.66
C GLU A 784 2.07 -6.77 -10.27
N HIS A 785 1.38 -6.03 -9.39
CA HIS A 785 1.00 -6.55 -8.08
C HIS A 785 0.03 -7.74 -8.23
N TYR A 786 -0.99 -7.61 -9.07
CA TYR A 786 -1.97 -8.67 -9.33
C TYR A 786 -1.33 -9.95 -9.88
N GLU A 787 -0.43 -9.82 -10.87
CA GLU A 787 0.32 -10.94 -11.46
C GLU A 787 1.26 -11.57 -10.43
N ARG A 788 1.97 -10.75 -9.65
CA ARG A 788 2.83 -11.22 -8.57
C ARG A 788 2.05 -12.03 -7.54
N LYS A 789 0.83 -11.62 -7.16
CA LYS A 789 0.05 -12.39 -6.17
C LYS A 789 -0.37 -13.76 -6.68
N HIS A 790 -0.57 -13.93 -7.99
CA HIS A 790 -0.77 -15.26 -8.58
C HIS A 790 0.50 -16.12 -8.49
N ALA A 791 1.64 -15.55 -8.85
CA ALA A 791 2.94 -16.21 -8.73
C ALA A 791 3.27 -16.60 -7.27
N GLU A 792 2.93 -15.74 -6.31
CA GLU A 792 3.09 -15.99 -4.87
C GLU A 792 2.18 -17.11 -4.36
N LEU A 793 0.91 -17.16 -4.77
CA LEU A 793 0.02 -18.27 -4.40
C LEU A 793 0.53 -19.61 -4.93
N MET A 794 1.03 -19.64 -6.17
CA MET A 794 1.64 -20.85 -6.71
C MET A 794 2.85 -21.30 -5.87
N ARG A 795 3.75 -20.37 -5.53
CA ARG A 795 4.87 -20.66 -4.60
C ARG A 795 4.41 -21.14 -3.23
N VAL A 796 3.35 -20.56 -2.67
CA VAL A 796 2.80 -21.00 -1.37
C VAL A 796 2.32 -22.44 -1.45
N ILE A 797 1.63 -22.82 -2.54
CA ILE A 797 1.21 -24.22 -2.79
C ILE A 797 2.44 -25.13 -2.85
N GLU A 798 3.44 -24.79 -3.65
CA GLU A 798 4.67 -25.58 -3.79
C GLU A 798 5.40 -25.73 -2.45
N ARG A 799 5.49 -24.63 -1.68
CA ARG A 799 6.11 -24.65 -0.36
C ARG A 799 5.40 -25.59 0.60
N TYR A 800 4.07 -25.50 0.71
CA TYR A 800 3.31 -26.35 1.62
C TYR A 800 3.38 -27.82 1.21
N ARG A 801 3.42 -28.11 -0.09
CA ARG A 801 3.63 -29.48 -0.57
C ARG A 801 5.00 -29.99 -0.17
N ARG A 802 6.06 -29.22 -0.46
CA ARG A 802 7.42 -29.60 -0.10
C ARG A 802 7.56 -29.82 1.40
N ASP A 803 7.05 -28.91 2.22
CA ASP A 803 7.10 -29.05 3.68
C ASP A 803 6.33 -30.32 4.14
N SER A 804 5.21 -30.68 3.50
CA SER A 804 4.49 -31.93 3.78
C SER A 804 5.31 -33.17 3.43
N GLU A 805 5.90 -33.23 2.23
CA GLU A 805 6.75 -34.33 1.77
C GLU A 805 7.97 -34.53 2.67
N VAL A 806 8.61 -33.43 3.09
CA VAL A 806 9.75 -33.48 4.01
C VAL A 806 9.33 -34.10 5.35
N TRP A 807 8.20 -33.67 5.92
CA TRP A 807 7.71 -34.23 7.17
C TRP A 807 7.29 -35.70 7.06
N VAL A 808 6.81 -36.16 5.91
CA VAL A 808 6.60 -37.60 5.63
C VAL A 808 7.94 -38.33 5.67
N GLY A 809 8.95 -37.83 4.95
CA GLY A 809 10.28 -38.46 4.95
C GLY A 809 10.95 -38.49 6.32
N LEU A 810 10.75 -37.46 7.15
CA LEU A 810 11.19 -37.45 8.54
C LEU A 810 10.48 -38.51 9.37
N ALA A 811 9.17 -38.67 9.20
CA ALA A 811 8.39 -39.70 9.88
C ALA A 811 8.82 -41.11 9.49
N ASP A 812 9.02 -41.37 8.19
CA ASP A 812 9.43 -42.67 7.68
C ASP A 812 10.82 -43.06 8.19
N ARG A 813 11.76 -42.11 8.24
CA ARG A 813 13.09 -42.34 8.81
C ARG A 813 13.01 -42.62 10.31
N GLU A 814 12.23 -41.87 11.06
CA GLU A 814 12.05 -42.07 12.50
C GLU A 814 11.44 -43.44 12.80
N GLU A 815 10.43 -43.84 12.04
CA GLU A 815 9.79 -45.16 12.16
C GLU A 815 10.76 -46.30 11.80
N ALA A 816 11.59 -46.11 10.77
CA ALA A 816 12.60 -47.10 10.38
C ALA A 816 13.68 -47.29 11.47
N LEU A 817 14.06 -46.23 12.18
CA LEU A 817 15.09 -46.27 13.22
C LEU A 817 14.55 -46.76 14.58
N ASN A 818 13.38 -46.27 14.98
CA ASN A 818 12.89 -46.41 16.36
C ASN A 818 11.50 -47.07 16.47
N GLY A 819 10.91 -47.48 15.34
CA GLY A 819 9.53 -47.96 15.29
C GLY A 819 8.49 -46.87 15.51
N LEU A 820 7.22 -47.26 15.51
CA LEU A 820 6.12 -46.32 15.70
C LEU A 820 6.11 -45.76 17.14
N ASN A 821 6.43 -44.48 17.28
CA ASN A 821 6.55 -43.80 18.57
C ASN A 821 5.89 -42.39 18.55
N GLY A 822 6.07 -41.63 19.62
CA GLY A 822 5.57 -40.25 19.73
C GLY A 822 6.18 -39.29 18.70
N ALA A 823 7.47 -39.46 18.36
CA ALA A 823 8.17 -38.65 17.37
C ALA A 823 7.63 -38.92 15.95
N THR A 824 7.42 -40.19 15.59
CA THR A 824 6.79 -40.59 14.33
C THR A 824 5.38 -39.99 14.22
N SER A 825 4.60 -40.07 15.30
CA SER A 825 3.23 -39.54 15.34
C SER A 825 3.19 -38.02 15.19
N PHE A 826 4.12 -37.30 15.84
CA PHE A 826 4.28 -35.86 15.71
C PHE A 826 4.67 -35.46 14.27
N ALA A 827 5.65 -36.13 13.67
CA ALA A 827 6.06 -35.86 12.30
C ALA A 827 4.92 -36.08 11.30
N ARG A 828 4.13 -37.17 11.45
CA ARG A 828 2.93 -37.40 10.64
C ARG A 828 1.85 -36.33 10.85
N MET A 829 1.69 -35.82 12.07
CA MET A 829 0.78 -34.71 12.36
C MET A 829 1.20 -33.43 11.62
N GLN A 830 2.49 -33.10 11.61
CA GLN A 830 3.04 -31.95 10.87
C GLN A 830 2.83 -32.12 9.36
N ALA A 831 3.14 -33.30 8.81
CA ALA A 831 2.88 -33.62 7.41
C ALA A 831 1.42 -33.39 7.02
N ALA A 832 0.48 -33.89 7.84
CA ALA A 832 -0.95 -33.72 7.63
C ALA A 832 -1.41 -32.25 7.73
N MET A 833 -0.81 -31.45 8.62
CA MET A 833 -1.06 -30.02 8.70
C MET A 833 -0.65 -29.31 7.40
N HIS A 834 0.58 -29.52 6.92
CA HIS A 834 1.06 -28.92 5.68
C HIS A 834 0.24 -29.37 4.46
N GLN A 835 -0.18 -30.63 4.40
CA GLN A 835 -1.08 -31.12 3.36
C GLN A 835 -2.44 -30.39 3.36
N ARG A 836 -2.99 -30.07 4.53
CA ARG A 836 -4.21 -29.25 4.64
C ARG A 836 -3.97 -27.81 4.19
N LEU A 837 -2.82 -27.22 4.54
CA LEU A 837 -2.45 -25.88 4.08
C LEU A 837 -2.31 -25.83 2.55
N GLU A 838 -1.67 -26.83 1.93
CA GLU A 838 -1.57 -26.97 0.48
C GLU A 838 -2.97 -27.02 -0.17
N ASN A 839 -3.86 -27.86 0.35
CA ASN A 839 -5.22 -27.99 -0.18
C ASN A 839 -6.00 -26.67 -0.07
N ASN A 840 -5.86 -25.95 1.05
CA ASN A 840 -6.46 -24.63 1.21
C ASN A 840 -5.88 -23.62 0.21
N ALA A 841 -4.56 -23.58 0.05
CA ALA A 841 -3.91 -22.71 -0.93
C ALA A 841 -4.37 -22.99 -2.37
N LYS A 842 -4.57 -24.26 -2.74
CA LYS A 842 -5.17 -24.66 -4.02
C LYS A 842 -6.59 -24.15 -4.19
N LEU A 843 -7.41 -24.14 -3.13
CA LEU A 843 -8.76 -23.58 -3.17
C LEU A 843 -8.71 -22.07 -3.43
N HIS A 844 -7.90 -21.33 -2.66
CA HIS A 844 -7.72 -19.89 -2.86
C HIS A 844 -7.19 -19.52 -4.26
N PHE A 845 -6.27 -20.33 -4.80
CA PHE A 845 -5.77 -20.15 -6.16
C PHE A 845 -6.91 -20.33 -7.18
N LYS A 846 -7.70 -21.41 -7.06
CA LYS A 846 -8.83 -21.73 -7.93
C LYS A 846 -10.02 -20.79 -7.81
N ASP A 847 -10.18 -20.07 -6.70
CA ASP A 847 -11.32 -19.19 -6.43
C ASP A 847 -11.39 -17.96 -7.36
N ALA A 848 -10.38 -17.70 -8.20
CA ALA A 848 -10.43 -16.65 -9.25
C ALA A 848 -11.33 -16.99 -10.46
N LYS A 849 -12.40 -17.76 -10.27
CA LYS A 849 -13.13 -18.46 -11.33
C LYS A 849 -14.19 -17.64 -12.09
N SER A 850 -14.05 -16.33 -12.19
CA SER A 850 -14.88 -15.50 -13.09
C SER A 850 -14.02 -14.61 -14.00
N GLY A 851 -14.15 -14.80 -15.32
CA GLY A 851 -13.56 -13.92 -16.35
C GLY A 851 -12.24 -14.38 -16.98
N ALA A 852 -11.49 -13.42 -17.53
CA ALA A 852 -10.28 -13.61 -18.35
C ALA A 852 -9.08 -14.31 -17.65
N HIS A 853 -9.23 -14.68 -16.38
CA HIS A 853 -8.20 -15.23 -15.52
C HIS A 853 -8.39 -16.73 -15.24
N HIS A 854 -9.47 -17.35 -15.75
CA HIS A 854 -9.69 -18.79 -15.71
C HIS A 854 -8.48 -19.57 -16.30
N ASP A 855 -7.85 -19.00 -17.33
CA ASP A 855 -6.70 -19.63 -17.97
C ASP A 855 -5.48 -19.68 -17.06
N TRP A 856 -5.27 -18.68 -16.18
CA TRP A 856 -4.13 -18.64 -15.26
C TRP A 856 -4.26 -19.68 -14.16
N VAL A 857 -5.46 -19.87 -13.62
CA VAL A 857 -5.71 -20.88 -12.57
C VAL A 857 -5.65 -22.32 -13.09
N SER A 858 -5.61 -22.48 -14.40
CA SER A 858 -5.38 -23.76 -15.08
C SER A 858 -3.90 -24.03 -15.35
N ALA A 859 -3.00 -23.12 -14.96
CA ALA A 859 -1.58 -23.29 -15.16
C ALA A 859 -1.05 -24.53 -14.42
N THR A 860 -0.28 -25.37 -15.12
CA THR A 860 0.27 -26.61 -14.54
C THR A 860 1.68 -26.44 -13.98
N SER A 861 2.36 -25.34 -14.30
CA SER A 861 3.69 -25.00 -13.82
C SER A 861 3.87 -23.48 -13.71
N PHE A 862 4.96 -23.05 -13.09
CA PHE A 862 5.31 -21.63 -13.01
C PHE A 862 5.58 -21.03 -14.40
N ASP A 863 6.29 -21.74 -15.28
CA ASP A 863 6.58 -21.26 -16.63
C ASP A 863 5.30 -21.13 -17.46
N ASP A 864 4.37 -22.08 -17.35
CA ASP A 864 3.06 -22.01 -17.99
C ASP A 864 2.24 -20.81 -17.47
N LEU A 865 2.32 -20.51 -16.17
CA LEU A 865 1.70 -19.30 -15.61
C LEU A 865 2.29 -18.03 -16.22
N VAL A 866 3.61 -17.93 -16.34
CA VAL A 866 4.29 -16.76 -16.93
C VAL A 866 3.89 -16.58 -18.40
N GLU A 867 3.87 -17.65 -19.20
CA GLU A 867 3.44 -17.59 -20.60
C GLU A 867 1.98 -17.12 -20.73
N ARG A 868 1.09 -17.62 -19.87
CA ARG A 868 -0.33 -17.21 -19.84
C ARG A 868 -0.51 -15.75 -19.43
N ILE A 869 0.28 -15.27 -18.47
CA ILE A 869 0.29 -13.86 -18.09
C ILE A 869 0.73 -12.99 -19.26
N ASP A 870 1.80 -13.38 -19.96
CA ASP A 870 2.34 -12.63 -21.10
C ASP A 870 1.32 -12.51 -22.25
N ARG A 871 0.72 -13.64 -22.65
CA ARG A 871 -0.35 -13.65 -23.67
C ARG A 871 -1.55 -12.80 -23.26
N TRP A 872 -1.94 -12.86 -22.00
CA TRP A 872 -3.06 -12.06 -21.49
C TRP A 872 -2.74 -10.56 -21.49
N ARG A 873 -1.53 -10.15 -21.12
CA ARG A 873 -1.09 -8.75 -21.25
C ARG A 873 -1.20 -8.26 -22.68
N ASP A 874 -0.81 -9.11 -23.64
CA ASP A 874 -0.89 -8.76 -25.05
C ASP A 874 -2.32 -8.51 -25.53
N ALA A 875 -3.27 -9.32 -25.06
CA ALA A 875 -4.70 -9.13 -25.34
C ALA A 875 -5.27 -7.89 -24.63
N VAL A 876 -4.97 -7.70 -23.34
CA VAL A 876 -5.52 -6.60 -22.53
C VAL A 876 -5.04 -5.24 -23.01
N PHE A 877 -3.79 -5.13 -23.45
CA PHE A 877 -3.23 -3.86 -23.94
C PHE A 877 -3.37 -3.65 -25.44
N LYS A 878 -4.19 -4.46 -26.14
CA LYS A 878 -4.47 -4.26 -27.57
C LYS A 878 -4.97 -2.84 -27.88
N TRP A 879 -5.77 -2.26 -26.99
CA TRP A 879 -6.28 -0.88 -27.13
C TRP A 879 -5.16 0.16 -27.20
N MET A 880 -3.99 -0.10 -26.60
CA MET A 880 -2.84 0.80 -26.69
C MET A 880 -2.33 0.87 -28.13
N ASP A 881 -2.26 -0.28 -28.81
CA ASP A 881 -1.82 -0.35 -30.20
C ASP A 881 -2.82 0.34 -31.14
N ASP A 882 -4.12 0.11 -30.92
CA ASP A 882 -5.21 0.74 -31.68
C ASP A 882 -5.18 2.28 -31.57
N MET A 883 -4.60 2.82 -30.47
CA MET A 883 -4.43 4.25 -30.22
C MET A 883 -3.02 4.79 -30.55
N GLY A 884 -2.13 3.96 -31.11
CA GLY A 884 -0.74 4.34 -31.44
C GLY A 884 0.15 4.62 -30.23
N ILE A 885 -0.22 4.10 -29.06
CA ILE A 885 0.48 4.24 -27.78
C ILE A 885 1.54 3.15 -27.69
N HIS A 886 2.79 3.57 -27.48
CA HIS A 886 3.90 2.65 -27.27
C HIS A 886 3.78 1.96 -25.91
N ARG A 887 3.88 0.63 -25.91
CA ARG A 887 3.80 -0.21 -24.71
C ARG A 887 5.11 -0.17 -23.93
N ALA A 888 5.35 0.93 -23.22
CA ALA A 888 6.61 1.21 -22.54
C ALA A 888 7.07 0.13 -21.52
N TYR A 889 6.15 -0.71 -21.02
CA TYR A 889 6.54 -1.84 -20.17
C TYR A 889 7.40 -2.87 -20.92
N LYS A 890 7.38 -2.94 -22.25
CA LYS A 890 8.21 -3.87 -23.05
C LYS A 890 9.66 -3.40 -23.22
N ASP A 891 9.98 -2.16 -22.86
CA ASP A 891 11.33 -1.58 -23.04
C ASP A 891 12.33 -1.97 -21.93
N PHE A 892 11.87 -2.67 -20.89
CA PHE A 892 12.66 -3.00 -19.70
C PHE A 892 13.56 -4.23 -19.88
#